data_AF-A0A8H4T4S3-F1
#
_entry.id   AF-A0A8H4T4S3-F1
#
_cell.length_a   1.000
_cell.length_b   1.000
_cell.length_c   1.000
_cell.angle_alpha   90.00
_cell.angle_beta   90.00
_cell.angle_gamma   90.00
#
_symmetry.space_group_name_H-M   'P 1'
#
loop_
_entity.id
_entity.type
_entity.pdbx_description
1 polymer ?
#
loop_
_entity_poly.entity_id
_entity_poly.type
_entity_poly.pdbx_seq_one_letter_code
_entity_poly.pdbx_strand_id
1 'polypeptide(L)'
;MDSFDRLNHLTQPAVQKLPKLEQPVSVHTRYAVRSEQDASVSASSGTKKTKIWFKSPPLTTLTLRMIRAIKLFAESHDQGSVLNLEQGNWTWFELVILDNEDATSPKKDRKGKELVVISHPNRVGSRDYEWMQGDTFDMSRHFLKSLEAGNVIAVRLCACYPGWEISARNGHLVIDIRDDNDPFPMTPISINTNDAIPPRRNIEAWYNEAKTNHKTALELSLFIRALKTFQSLPPDNQLSFYRIAGIHGYPRNVSWNMGKAPIPLDAKDLEKRMEGIERGLYCEHNTYLFPTWHRAYMMLFERRVSDLIMEEAVTRGKQNKEWVSAASRWRLPYWDWALKPSLPDIARDEKISIISSWDGQGKPQYKSLDNPMYRFQMPGHKPMGDETYGNYRIDKKLNKQDTPWDICIGTSRHGITLRDEKRKWIEGVSNNEQVDLALQGTHEGLSNLTLKDAVFRLLTHDYTTKYVNFASTKHDKKKMENAPGDTAKSYLNLEQIHNSVHDFTGGGSDRAGIGHMGSVPVAAFDPVFWLHHCNIDRLLHLWQCSNPGNWFHQKPGQEVKDSPQKDLVPFHASSEPDDFFNSNKVRHIDALNYTYDYMDQITDEFGDMIPEKSHIYINKLYGPPEQAFKRVEKSADPVINIVYNRYCLSGKSYTLLFFLGEVDHKEPYSQQKNLVGSIFTFSTALPGNTITCKNCYEQKRAQVLLTRVVPIEHREESAAAMSYFQENLKWTAINEAGKVIAKEKLTDLEITLFIGVNQLQGSLGRESLFKFDGYKPQEFNWESAYFAGESQF
;
A
#
# COMPACT_ATOMS: atom_id res chain seq x y z
N MET A 1 30.72 16.27 -18.19
CA MET A 1 30.68 17.46 -17.32
C MET A 1 31.38 17.10 -16.04
N ASP A 2 32.43 17.85 -15.70
CA ASP A 2 33.40 17.55 -14.64
C ASP A 2 32.76 17.15 -13.31
N SER A 3 33.31 16.09 -12.70
CA SER A 3 32.98 15.71 -11.33
C SER A 3 33.47 16.80 -10.36
N PHE A 4 32.61 17.76 -10.07
CA PHE A 4 32.79 18.64 -8.92
C PHE A 4 32.88 17.76 -7.67
N ASP A 5 34.05 17.68 -7.05
CA ASP A 5 34.22 17.00 -5.77
C ASP A 5 33.39 17.74 -4.71
N ARG A 6 32.22 17.16 -4.40
CA ARG A 6 31.16 17.82 -3.64
C ARG A 6 31.53 18.09 -2.19
N LEU A 7 32.54 17.43 -1.62
CA LEU A 7 32.92 17.61 -0.21
C LEU A 7 34.23 18.38 -0.03
N ASN A 8 34.90 18.79 -1.12
CA ASN A 8 36.14 19.57 -1.04
C ASN A 8 35.99 20.97 -0.45
N HIS A 9 34.77 21.53 -0.42
CA HIS A 9 34.50 22.82 0.20
C HIS A 9 34.43 22.77 1.74
N LEU A 10 34.42 21.57 2.35
CA LEU A 10 34.29 21.42 3.80
C LEU A 10 35.63 21.72 4.49
N THR A 11 35.63 22.76 5.33
CA THR A 11 36.78 23.12 6.18
C THR A 11 36.73 22.38 7.52
N GLN A 12 37.87 22.26 8.20
CA GLN A 12 37.95 21.64 9.52
C GLN A 12 36.93 22.21 10.53
N PRO A 13 36.76 23.54 10.69
CA PRO A 13 35.75 24.08 11.59
C PRO A 13 34.30 23.72 11.20
N ALA A 14 34.03 23.52 9.91
CA ALA A 14 32.71 23.10 9.44
C ALA A 14 32.44 21.63 9.77
N VAL A 15 33.43 20.75 9.57
CA VAL A 15 33.34 19.31 9.89
C VAL A 15 33.12 19.07 11.39
N GLN A 16 33.82 19.82 12.24
CA GLN A 16 33.68 19.74 13.71
C GLN A 16 32.31 20.19 14.22
N LYS A 17 31.52 20.91 13.43
CA LYS A 17 30.17 21.37 13.77
C LYS A 17 29.06 20.46 13.25
N LEU A 18 29.38 19.44 12.44
CA LEU A 18 28.37 18.54 11.87
C LEU A 18 27.69 17.67 12.93
N PRO A 19 26.38 17.42 12.86
CA PRO A 19 25.68 16.54 13.80
C PRO A 19 26.25 15.12 13.78
N LYS A 20 26.16 14.41 14.91
CA LYS A 20 26.54 13.00 15.00
C LYS A 20 25.57 12.15 14.19
N LEU A 21 26.06 11.14 13.47
CA LEU A 21 25.18 10.17 12.82
C LEU A 21 24.49 9.32 13.90
N GLU A 22 23.20 9.56 14.11
CA GLU A 22 22.31 8.76 14.96
C GLU A 22 21.27 8.03 14.10
N GLN A 23 20.70 6.94 14.62
CA GLN A 23 19.67 6.15 13.94
C GLN A 23 18.36 6.23 14.75
N PRO A 24 17.22 6.66 14.16
CA PRO A 24 17.07 7.13 12.79
C PRO A 24 17.73 8.49 12.56
N VAL A 25 18.16 8.73 11.32
CA VAL A 25 18.84 9.96 10.91
C VAL A 25 17.87 11.15 11.00
N SER A 26 18.31 12.27 11.60
CA SER A 26 17.52 13.51 11.71
C SER A 26 17.55 14.34 10.40
N VAL A 27 16.95 15.53 10.37
CA VAL A 27 16.86 16.37 9.16
C VAL A 27 18.14 17.20 8.98
N HIS A 28 19.24 16.56 8.58
CA HIS A 28 20.46 17.23 8.13
C HIS A 28 21.00 16.58 6.86
N THR A 29 21.62 17.36 5.99
CA THR A 29 22.22 16.85 4.74
C THR A 29 23.59 16.21 4.96
N ARG A 30 24.21 16.38 6.15
CA ARG A 30 25.57 15.91 6.44
C ARG A 30 25.72 15.54 7.91
N TYR A 31 26.41 14.43 8.13
CA TYR A 31 26.71 13.88 9.45
C TYR A 31 28.20 13.62 9.61
N ALA A 32 28.65 13.53 10.85
CA ALA A 32 29.99 13.06 11.19
C ALA A 32 29.92 11.87 12.16
N VAL A 33 30.60 10.77 11.80
CA VAL A 33 31.00 9.74 12.76
C VAL A 33 32.36 10.14 13.30
N ARG A 34 32.47 10.30 14.62
CA ARG A 34 33.63 10.91 15.27
C ARG A 34 34.37 9.93 16.17
N SER A 35 35.68 10.11 16.26
CA SER A 35 36.55 9.53 17.29
C SER A 35 37.50 10.60 17.81
N GLU A 36 37.61 10.69 19.12
CA GLU A 36 38.59 11.50 19.86
C GLU A 36 39.55 10.61 20.66
N GLN A 37 39.55 9.30 20.39
CA GLN A 37 40.42 8.34 21.06
C GLN A 37 41.72 8.19 20.28
N ASP A 38 42.85 8.21 20.97
CA ASP A 38 44.15 7.97 20.33
C ASP A 38 44.24 6.53 19.79
N ALA A 39 44.78 6.38 18.59
CA ALA A 39 45.10 5.10 18.00
C ALA A 39 46.42 5.16 17.23
N SER A 40 47.26 4.14 17.42
CA SER A 40 48.46 3.93 16.61
C SER A 40 48.58 2.50 16.10
N VAL A 41 49.33 2.35 15.00
CA VAL A 41 49.81 1.05 14.52
C VAL A 41 51.22 1.21 13.94
N SER A 42 52.10 0.30 14.32
CA SER A 42 53.48 0.22 13.84
C SER A 42 53.74 -1.08 13.10
N ALA A 43 54.61 -1.02 12.10
CA ALA A 43 55.03 -2.16 11.32
C ALA A 43 56.48 -2.58 11.66
N SER A 44 56.68 -3.89 11.79
CA SER A 44 57.98 -4.52 12.05
C SER A 44 58.48 -5.37 10.88
N SER A 45 57.72 -5.45 9.78
CA SER A 45 58.04 -6.18 8.56
C SER A 45 57.36 -5.52 7.35
N GLY A 46 57.66 -5.99 6.14
CA GLY A 46 56.94 -5.60 4.91
C GLY A 46 55.49 -6.10 4.83
N THR A 47 54.96 -6.71 5.88
CA THR A 47 53.55 -7.14 5.95
C THR A 47 52.69 -6.00 6.47
N LYS A 48 51.58 -5.70 5.78
CA LYS A 48 50.62 -4.67 6.21
C LYS A 48 50.09 -4.96 7.63
N LYS A 49 50.29 -4.03 8.55
CA LYS A 49 49.69 -4.01 9.89
C LYS A 49 48.53 -3.04 9.90
N THR A 50 47.43 -3.42 10.55
CA THR A 50 46.22 -2.62 10.56
C THR A 50 45.55 -2.59 11.92
N LYS A 51 44.90 -1.47 12.26
CA LYS A 51 44.05 -1.34 13.45
C LYS A 51 42.76 -0.60 13.10
N ILE A 52 41.61 -1.18 13.41
CA ILE A 52 40.33 -0.46 13.33
C ILE A 52 40.31 0.58 14.44
N TRP A 53 40.04 1.83 14.07
CA TRP A 53 40.04 2.96 14.97
C TRP A 53 38.65 3.26 15.50
N PHE A 54 37.70 3.48 14.61
CA PHE A 54 36.31 3.72 14.96
C PHE A 54 35.37 3.26 13.84
N LYS A 55 34.10 3.19 14.17
CA LYS A 55 33.04 2.60 13.34
C LYS A 55 31.82 3.52 13.31
N SER A 56 31.11 3.56 12.18
CA SER A 56 29.75 4.09 12.15
C SER A 56 28.82 3.20 12.98
N PRO A 57 27.65 3.71 13.41
CA PRO A 57 26.52 2.84 13.75
C PRO A 57 26.17 1.92 12.57
N PRO A 58 25.49 0.78 12.82
CA PRO A 58 24.88 -0.01 11.75
C PRO A 58 23.99 0.86 10.86
N LEU A 59 24.20 0.79 9.55
CA LEU A 59 23.47 1.61 8.59
C LEU A 59 22.12 0.96 8.28
N THR A 60 21.04 1.73 8.42
CA THR A 60 19.68 1.30 8.05
C THR A 60 19.46 1.42 6.54
N THR A 61 18.46 0.70 6.01
CA THR A 61 18.06 0.80 4.59
C THR A 61 17.80 2.25 4.16
N LEU A 62 17.19 3.05 5.04
CA LEU A 62 16.95 4.48 4.82
C LEU A 62 18.25 5.27 4.69
N THR A 63 19.20 5.08 5.62
CA THR A 63 20.48 5.79 5.59
C THR A 63 21.23 5.48 4.31
N LEU A 64 21.28 4.20 3.91
CA LEU A 64 21.93 3.77 2.66
C LEU A 64 21.33 4.45 1.43
N ARG A 65 20.00 4.59 1.37
CA ARG A 65 19.32 5.30 0.28
C ARG A 65 19.74 6.77 0.21
N MET A 66 19.92 7.40 1.35
CA MET A 66 20.26 8.81 1.43
C MET A 66 21.76 9.06 1.26
N ILE A 67 22.66 8.10 1.49
CA ILE A 67 24.11 8.31 1.28
C ILE A 67 24.40 8.71 -0.17
N ARG A 68 25.00 9.89 -0.33
CA ARG A 68 25.54 10.38 -1.61
C ARG A 68 27.02 10.12 -1.69
N ALA A 69 27.72 10.46 -0.63
CA ALA A 69 29.17 10.39 -0.57
C ALA A 69 29.66 10.31 0.88
N ILE A 70 30.90 9.83 1.04
CA ILE A 70 31.61 9.85 2.31
C ILE A 70 33.01 10.44 2.11
N LYS A 71 33.53 11.07 3.18
CA LYS A 71 34.89 11.61 3.20
C LYS A 71 35.46 11.56 4.61
N LEU A 72 36.71 11.11 4.74
CA LEU A 72 37.40 11.07 6.03
C LEU A 72 38.29 12.29 6.19
N PHE A 73 38.19 12.91 7.37
CA PHE A 73 39.11 13.89 7.90
C PHE A 73 39.78 13.28 9.12
N ALA A 74 41.10 13.29 9.18
CA ALA A 74 41.84 12.72 10.29
C ALA A 74 42.98 13.65 10.70
N GLU A 75 43.18 13.76 12.00
CA GLU A 75 44.34 14.41 12.59
C GLU A 75 45.34 13.35 13.02
N SER A 76 46.48 13.33 12.34
CA SER A 76 47.46 12.26 12.45
C SER A 76 48.87 12.72 12.08
N HIS A 77 49.84 11.87 12.42
CA HIS A 77 51.24 12.06 12.05
C HIS A 77 51.91 10.68 11.87
N ASP A 78 53.10 10.67 11.27
CA ASP A 78 53.91 9.46 11.12
C ASP A 78 55.04 9.40 12.16
N GLN A 79 56.01 8.52 12.03
CA GLN A 79 57.12 8.40 12.96
C GLN A 79 58.05 9.64 13.04
N GLY A 80 57.89 10.63 12.14
CA GLY A 80 58.61 11.89 12.14
C GLY A 80 59.94 11.91 11.43
N SER A 81 60.37 10.79 10.86
CA SER A 81 61.62 10.72 10.10
C SER A 81 61.51 9.63 9.02
N VAL A 82 62.06 9.94 7.84
CA VAL A 82 62.11 9.02 6.70
C VAL A 82 63.51 9.03 6.14
N LEU A 83 64.16 7.86 6.12
CA LEU A 83 65.54 7.70 5.66
C LEU A 83 65.68 7.89 4.13
N ASN A 84 64.63 7.58 3.36
CA ASN A 84 64.58 7.79 1.92
C ASN A 84 63.16 8.16 1.44
N LEU A 85 62.96 9.43 1.12
CA LEU A 85 61.67 9.96 0.63
C LEU A 85 61.26 9.38 -0.74
N GLU A 86 62.22 8.91 -1.55
CA GLU A 86 61.93 8.28 -2.86
C GLU A 86 61.24 6.91 -2.71
N GLN A 87 61.31 6.29 -1.52
CA GLN A 87 60.65 5.00 -1.24
C GLN A 87 59.15 5.14 -0.94
N GLY A 88 58.61 6.37 -0.90
CA GLY A 88 57.18 6.63 -0.71
C GLY A 88 56.72 6.65 0.74
N ASN A 89 55.40 6.84 0.94
CA ASN A 89 54.75 6.81 2.24
C ASN A 89 54.15 5.43 2.52
N TRP A 90 54.51 4.82 3.65
CA TRP A 90 54.01 3.51 4.06
C TRP A 90 53.04 3.55 5.25
N THR A 91 52.41 4.71 5.47
CA THR A 91 51.35 4.92 6.46
C THR A 91 50.14 5.59 5.82
N TRP A 92 48.94 5.05 6.04
CA TRP A 92 47.71 5.56 5.43
C TRP A 92 46.44 5.15 6.20
N PHE A 93 45.32 5.77 5.86
CA PHE A 93 43.99 5.38 6.31
C PHE A 93 43.23 4.61 5.24
N GLU A 94 42.48 3.59 5.66
CA GLU A 94 41.52 2.88 4.84
C GLU A 94 40.10 3.04 5.40
N LEU A 95 39.12 3.08 4.50
CA LEU A 95 37.71 2.88 4.82
C LEU A 95 37.35 1.43 4.53
N VAL A 96 36.62 0.81 5.45
CA VAL A 96 36.33 -0.63 5.45
C VAL A 96 34.85 -0.86 5.64
N ILE A 97 34.23 -1.70 4.81
CA ILE A 97 32.88 -2.20 5.08
C ILE A 97 32.98 -3.45 5.93
N LEU A 98 32.27 -3.45 7.06
CA LEU A 98 32.12 -4.57 7.97
C LEU A 98 30.69 -5.12 7.89
N ASP A 99 30.53 -6.43 8.09
CA ASP A 99 29.20 -7.08 8.04
C ASP A 99 28.24 -6.50 9.10
N ASN A 100 28.75 -6.19 10.30
CA ASN A 100 27.99 -5.63 11.42
C ASN A 100 28.93 -4.94 12.43
N GLU A 101 28.38 -4.42 13.53
CA GLU A 101 29.09 -3.70 14.59
C GLU A 101 30.18 -4.54 15.29
N ASP A 102 29.97 -5.86 15.39
CA ASP A 102 30.83 -6.80 16.12
C ASP A 102 31.99 -7.29 15.24
N ALA A 103 31.85 -7.19 13.91
CA ALA A 103 32.86 -7.66 12.96
C ALA A 103 34.18 -6.87 13.09
N THR A 104 35.30 -7.59 13.03
CA THR A 104 36.66 -7.04 13.13
C THR A 104 37.48 -7.20 11.84
N SER A 105 36.93 -7.91 10.85
CA SER A 105 37.54 -8.13 9.54
C SER A 105 36.66 -7.58 8.42
N PRO A 106 37.26 -7.13 7.29
CA PRO A 106 36.51 -6.60 6.16
C PRO A 106 35.55 -7.61 5.56
N LYS A 107 34.35 -7.14 5.21
CA LYS A 107 33.42 -7.87 4.36
C LYS A 107 34.08 -8.14 3.01
N LYS A 108 33.80 -9.30 2.42
CA LYS A 108 34.29 -9.68 1.09
C LYS A 108 33.15 -9.65 0.08
N ASP A 109 33.46 -9.23 -1.15
CA ASP A 109 32.52 -9.32 -2.26
C ASP A 109 32.32 -10.78 -2.74
N ARG A 110 31.43 -10.99 -3.72
CA ARG A 110 31.17 -12.32 -4.31
C ARG A 110 32.41 -12.96 -4.97
N LYS A 111 33.46 -12.19 -5.24
CA LYS A 111 34.73 -12.67 -5.82
C LYS A 111 35.80 -12.88 -4.73
N GLY A 112 35.46 -12.72 -3.46
CA GLY A 112 36.36 -12.90 -2.32
C GLY A 112 37.28 -11.71 -2.06
N LYS A 113 37.08 -10.55 -2.72
CA LYS A 113 37.89 -9.34 -2.53
C LYS A 113 37.36 -8.55 -1.33
N GLU A 114 38.26 -8.08 -0.47
CA GLU A 114 37.88 -7.21 0.66
C GLU A 114 37.27 -5.88 0.17
N LEU A 115 36.15 -5.49 0.75
CA LEU A 115 35.50 -4.21 0.52
C LEU A 115 36.21 -3.12 1.32
N VAL A 116 37.32 -2.65 0.76
CA VAL A 116 38.25 -1.69 1.36
C VAL A 116 38.68 -0.66 0.31
N VAL A 117 38.79 0.60 0.72
CA VAL A 117 39.37 1.69 -0.10
C VAL A 117 40.37 2.51 0.72
N ILE A 118 41.43 2.99 0.08
CA ILE A 118 42.41 3.91 0.71
C ILE A 118 41.81 5.31 0.70
N SER A 119 41.76 5.97 1.87
CA SER A 119 41.27 7.34 2.01
C SER A 119 42.34 8.38 1.65
N HIS A 120 43.45 8.36 2.38
CA HIS A 120 44.64 9.18 2.12
C HIS A 120 45.86 8.63 2.87
N PRO A 121 47.08 8.87 2.34
CA PRO A 121 48.31 8.62 3.07
C PRO A 121 48.51 9.67 4.18
N ASN A 122 49.39 9.37 5.13
CA ASN A 122 49.78 10.29 6.19
C ASN A 122 50.64 11.47 5.67
N ARG A 123 50.89 12.52 6.45
CA ARG A 123 51.97 13.46 6.11
C ARG A 123 53.30 12.80 6.44
N VAL A 124 54.21 12.81 5.48
CA VAL A 124 55.51 12.14 5.59
C VAL A 124 56.48 12.99 6.42
N GLY A 125 57.18 12.37 7.37
CA GLY A 125 58.27 12.96 8.12
C GLY A 125 57.84 14.01 9.15
N SER A 126 56.68 13.85 9.79
CA SER A 126 56.18 14.77 10.81
C SER A 126 55.75 14.03 12.08
N ARG A 127 56.06 14.60 13.24
CA ARG A 127 55.46 14.19 14.54
C ARG A 127 54.34 15.12 14.98
N ASP A 128 54.11 16.18 14.22
CA ASP A 128 53.07 17.14 14.52
C ASP A 128 51.74 16.58 14.03
N TYR A 129 50.76 16.54 14.94
CA TYR A 129 49.39 16.18 14.60
C TYR A 129 48.81 17.20 13.64
N GLU A 130 48.54 16.75 12.42
CA GLU A 130 48.03 17.61 11.36
C GLU A 130 46.72 17.07 10.79
N TRP A 131 45.80 17.99 10.50
CA TRP A 131 44.53 17.66 9.87
C TRP A 131 44.71 17.42 8.38
N MET A 132 44.30 16.24 7.96
CA MET A 132 44.29 15.83 6.57
C MET A 132 42.95 15.27 6.16
N GLN A 133 42.72 15.24 4.86
CA GLN A 133 41.48 14.80 4.27
C GLN A 133 41.75 13.88 3.08
N GLY A 134 40.89 12.88 2.91
CA GLY A 134 40.94 11.97 1.78
C GLY A 134 40.09 12.39 0.59
N ASP A 135 40.10 11.54 -0.43
CA ASP A 135 39.20 11.67 -1.57
C ASP A 135 37.73 11.49 -1.13
N THR A 136 36.83 12.10 -1.90
CA THR A 136 35.40 11.86 -1.77
C THR A 136 35.03 10.54 -2.46
N PHE A 137 34.44 9.61 -1.72
CA PHE A 137 33.87 8.38 -2.27
C PHE A 137 32.38 8.58 -2.46
N ASP A 138 31.88 8.44 -3.69
CA ASP A 138 30.46 8.57 -4.02
C ASP A 138 29.85 7.23 -4.51
N MET A 139 28.54 7.24 -4.75
CA MET A 139 27.78 6.06 -5.19
C MET A 139 28.17 5.54 -6.58
N SER A 140 29.08 6.20 -7.33
CA SER A 140 29.64 5.62 -8.55
C SER A 140 30.66 4.51 -8.25
N ARG A 141 31.29 4.56 -7.07
CA ARG A 141 32.35 3.64 -6.66
C ARG A 141 31.77 2.31 -6.17
N HIS A 142 32.39 1.21 -6.59
CA HIS A 142 31.99 -0.15 -6.19
C HIS A 142 31.89 -0.32 -4.67
N PHE A 143 32.81 0.29 -3.91
CA PHE A 143 32.82 0.25 -2.45
C PHE A 143 31.47 0.65 -1.84
N LEU A 144 30.97 1.85 -2.14
CA LEU A 144 29.69 2.31 -1.59
C LEU A 144 28.48 1.54 -2.16
N LYS A 145 28.52 1.10 -3.42
CA LYS A 145 27.46 0.25 -4.02
C LYS A 145 27.31 -1.12 -3.34
N SER A 146 28.31 -1.58 -2.59
CA SER A 146 28.32 -2.87 -1.90
C SER A 146 27.79 -2.82 -0.46
N LEU A 147 27.35 -1.65 0.01
CA LEU A 147 26.72 -1.52 1.32
C LEU A 147 25.34 -2.17 1.34
N GLU A 148 25.07 -2.93 2.40
CA GLU A 148 23.77 -3.55 2.69
C GLU A 148 23.30 -3.13 4.08
N ALA A 149 21.99 -3.24 4.35
CA ALA A 149 21.42 -2.89 5.65
C ALA A 149 22.11 -3.69 6.76
N GLY A 150 22.44 -3.02 7.87
CA GLY A 150 23.19 -3.57 8.99
C GLY A 150 24.71 -3.48 8.86
N ASN A 151 25.25 -3.17 7.66
CA ASN A 151 26.69 -2.97 7.50
C ASN A 151 27.18 -1.72 8.24
N VAL A 152 28.48 -1.72 8.53
CA VAL A 152 29.17 -0.65 9.26
C VAL A 152 30.35 -0.16 8.44
N ILE A 153 30.54 1.16 8.36
CA ILE A 153 31.74 1.76 7.78
C ILE A 153 32.75 2.02 8.89
N ALA A 154 33.91 1.39 8.80
CA ALA A 154 35.00 1.54 9.75
C ALA A 154 36.19 2.29 9.15
N VAL A 155 36.90 3.02 10.01
CA VAL A 155 38.17 3.68 9.67
C VAL A 155 39.31 2.84 10.22
N ARG A 156 40.29 2.51 9.37
CA ARG A 156 41.39 1.60 9.67
C ARG A 156 42.74 2.30 9.43
N LEU A 157 43.59 2.34 10.45
CA LEU A 157 44.99 2.78 10.31
C LEU A 157 45.80 1.66 9.68
N CYS A 158 46.73 2.00 8.80
CA CYS A 158 47.62 1.06 8.12
C CYS A 158 49.08 1.53 8.20
N ALA A 159 49.98 0.59 8.47
CA ALA A 159 51.43 0.78 8.38
C ALA A 159 52.09 -0.43 7.70
N CYS A 160 53.19 -0.19 6.99
CA CYS A 160 54.00 -1.23 6.36
C CYS A 160 55.49 -0.89 6.46
N TYR A 161 56.34 -1.92 6.46
CA TYR A 161 57.80 -1.86 6.59
C TYR A 161 58.31 -1.51 8.00
N PRO A 162 59.48 -2.06 8.40
CA PRO A 162 60.05 -1.80 9.72
C PRO A 162 60.27 -0.31 9.98
N GLY A 163 59.80 0.17 11.13
CA GLY A 163 60.03 1.55 11.60
C GLY A 163 58.98 2.56 11.15
N TRP A 164 58.01 2.16 10.34
CA TRP A 164 56.85 3.00 10.01
C TRP A 164 55.75 2.85 11.05
N GLU A 165 55.25 3.99 11.51
CA GLU A 165 54.18 4.09 12.49
C GLU A 165 53.24 5.22 12.12
N ILE A 166 51.95 4.98 12.28
CA ILE A 166 50.91 6.00 12.19
C ILE A 166 50.24 6.15 13.55
N SER A 167 50.08 7.41 13.96
CA SER A 167 49.33 7.81 15.15
C SER A 167 48.26 8.82 14.78
N ALA A 168 47.04 8.63 15.30
CA ALA A 168 45.87 9.46 15.03
C ALA A 168 45.10 9.74 16.32
N ARG A 169 44.55 10.96 16.46
CA ARG A 169 43.84 11.38 17.67
C ARG A 169 42.41 11.86 17.43
N ASN A 170 42.15 12.57 16.33
CA ASN A 170 40.82 13.08 16.00
C ASN A 170 40.40 12.63 14.59
N GLY A 171 39.31 11.88 14.49
CA GLY A 171 38.82 11.32 13.23
C GLY A 171 37.37 11.68 13.00
N HIS A 172 37.06 12.20 11.82
CA HIS A 172 35.71 12.57 11.41
C HIS A 172 35.41 11.96 10.04
N LEU A 173 34.62 10.89 10.03
CA LEU A 173 34.05 10.35 8.81
C LEU A 173 32.75 11.11 8.51
N VAL A 174 32.83 12.02 7.53
CA VAL A 174 31.68 12.76 7.04
C VAL A 174 30.86 11.85 6.12
N ILE A 175 29.56 11.80 6.37
CA ILE A 175 28.59 11.12 5.54
C ILE A 175 27.63 12.18 4.99
N ASP A 176 27.75 12.45 3.69
CA ASP A 176 26.86 13.35 2.95
C ASP A 176 25.64 12.56 2.51
N ILE A 177 24.48 13.07 2.87
CA ILE A 177 23.20 12.45 2.54
C ILE A 177 22.31 13.42 1.76
N ARG A 178 21.50 12.88 0.86
CA ARG A 178 20.49 13.62 0.08
C ARG A 178 19.14 13.65 0.78
N ASP A 179 18.30 14.57 0.34
CA ASP A 179 16.85 14.48 0.56
C ASP A 179 16.31 13.16 0.01
N ASP A 180 15.35 12.56 0.72
CA ASP A 180 14.78 11.23 0.42
C ASP A 180 13.79 11.24 -0.77
N ASN A 181 13.88 12.25 -1.65
CA ASN A 181 12.93 12.48 -2.75
C ASN A 181 13.37 11.87 -4.10
N ASP A 182 14.59 11.34 -4.21
CA ASP A 182 15.11 10.71 -5.44
C ASP A 182 14.37 9.39 -5.77
N PRO A 183 14.26 9.00 -7.07
CA PRO A 183 13.63 7.76 -7.49
C PRO A 183 14.15 6.53 -6.72
N PHE A 184 13.21 5.80 -6.14
CA PHE A 184 13.36 4.54 -5.43
C PHE A 184 12.77 3.45 -6.32
N PRO A 185 13.60 2.52 -6.81
CA PRO A 185 13.10 1.38 -7.56
C PRO A 185 12.29 0.49 -6.63
N MET A 186 11.06 0.20 -7.02
CA MET A 186 10.24 -0.79 -6.32
C MET A 186 10.61 -2.18 -6.81
N THR A 187 11.60 -2.80 -6.17
CA THR A 187 11.97 -4.18 -6.48
C THR A 187 11.09 -5.16 -5.71
N PRO A 188 10.63 -6.26 -6.34
CA PRO A 188 10.03 -7.39 -5.64
C PRO A 188 10.86 -7.86 -4.45
N ILE A 189 10.21 -8.44 -3.43
CA ILE A 189 10.93 -9.05 -2.31
C ILE A 189 11.85 -10.15 -2.86
N SER A 190 13.13 -10.07 -2.52
CA SER A 190 14.10 -11.06 -2.95
C SER A 190 13.79 -12.42 -2.31
N ILE A 191 13.74 -13.45 -3.13
CA ILE A 191 13.59 -14.84 -2.72
C ILE A 191 14.78 -15.65 -3.21
N ASN A 192 15.12 -16.72 -2.50
CA ASN A 192 16.06 -17.71 -3.00
C ASN A 192 15.37 -18.49 -4.13
N THR A 193 16.00 -18.61 -5.29
CA THR A 193 15.41 -19.26 -6.48
C THR A 193 15.14 -20.75 -6.28
N ASN A 194 15.74 -21.37 -5.25
CA ASN A 194 15.51 -22.76 -4.90
C ASN A 194 14.36 -22.96 -3.88
N ASP A 195 13.86 -21.87 -3.28
CA ASP A 195 12.79 -21.92 -2.29
C ASP A 195 11.43 -21.64 -2.96
N ALA A 196 10.36 -22.22 -2.42
CA ALA A 196 9.01 -21.92 -2.87
C ALA A 196 8.66 -20.44 -2.63
N ILE A 197 7.95 -19.82 -3.58
CA ILE A 197 7.48 -18.44 -3.45
C ILE A 197 6.50 -18.36 -2.26
N PRO A 198 6.77 -17.52 -1.24
CA PRO A 198 5.86 -17.41 -0.11
C PRO A 198 4.48 -16.85 -0.51
N PRO A 199 3.38 -17.44 -0.01
CA PRO A 199 2.04 -17.00 -0.35
C PRO A 199 1.57 -15.83 0.53
N ARG A 200 0.81 -14.89 -0.05
CA ARG A 200 -0.12 -14.04 0.68
C ARG A 200 -1.28 -14.90 1.16
N ARG A 201 -1.48 -14.93 2.48
CA ARG A 201 -2.42 -15.85 3.15
C ARG A 201 -3.70 -15.13 3.55
N ASN A 202 -4.80 -15.86 3.66
CA ASN A 202 -6.03 -15.33 4.27
C ASN A 202 -5.73 -14.87 5.70
N ILE A 203 -6.05 -13.61 6.03
CA ILE A 203 -5.71 -13.01 7.33
C ILE A 203 -6.33 -13.77 8.51
N GLU A 204 -7.56 -14.27 8.36
CA GLU A 204 -8.27 -14.99 9.41
C GLU A 204 -7.57 -16.32 9.71
N ALA A 205 -7.27 -17.09 8.67
CA ALA A 205 -6.58 -18.37 8.80
C ALA A 205 -5.17 -18.18 9.39
N TRP A 206 -4.42 -17.22 8.86
CA TRP A 206 -3.06 -16.91 9.33
C TRP A 206 -3.04 -16.42 10.78
N TYR A 207 -3.95 -15.51 11.16
CA TYR A 207 -4.02 -14.98 12.53
C TYR A 207 -4.49 -16.03 13.53
N ASN A 208 -5.45 -16.89 13.17
CA ASN A 208 -5.88 -17.98 14.03
C ASN A 208 -4.80 -19.05 14.20
N GLU A 209 -4.05 -19.37 13.14
CA GLU A 209 -2.90 -20.26 13.23
C GLU A 209 -1.80 -19.68 14.14
N ALA A 210 -1.55 -18.37 14.09
CA ALA A 210 -0.59 -17.70 14.97
C ALA A 210 -0.91 -17.83 16.46
N LYS A 211 -2.16 -18.14 16.84
CA LYS A 211 -2.55 -18.38 18.24
C LYS A 211 -2.07 -19.74 18.76
N THR A 212 -1.81 -20.71 17.88
CA THR A 212 -1.49 -22.10 18.26
C THR A 212 -0.16 -22.61 17.69
N ASN A 213 0.36 -21.99 16.62
CA ASN A 213 1.63 -22.33 15.99
C ASN A 213 2.67 -21.24 16.24
N HIS A 214 3.75 -21.57 16.98
CA HIS A 214 4.79 -20.60 17.29
C HIS A 214 5.50 -20.05 16.04
N LYS A 215 5.60 -20.80 14.93
CA LYS A 215 6.31 -20.32 13.73
C LYS A 215 5.54 -19.18 13.06
N THR A 216 4.23 -19.32 12.99
CA THR A 216 3.30 -18.31 12.47
C THR A 216 3.14 -17.17 13.47
N ALA A 217 3.20 -17.46 14.77
CA ALA A 217 3.26 -16.44 15.82
C ALA A 217 4.51 -15.55 15.72
N LEU A 218 5.67 -16.07 15.27
CA LEU A 218 6.86 -15.26 15.00
C LEU A 218 6.63 -14.30 13.82
N GLU A 219 5.97 -14.75 12.75
CA GLU A 219 5.59 -13.90 11.61
C GLU A 219 4.69 -12.75 12.06
N LEU A 220 3.62 -13.05 12.82
CA LEU A 220 2.74 -12.05 13.43
C LEU A 220 3.52 -11.08 14.32
N SER A 221 4.41 -11.62 15.16
CA SER A 221 5.21 -10.84 16.10
C SER A 221 6.14 -9.86 15.38
N LEU A 222 6.73 -10.24 14.26
CA LEU A 222 7.55 -9.34 13.44
C LEU A 222 6.69 -8.32 12.72
N PHE A 223 5.58 -8.74 12.10
CA PHE A 223 4.67 -7.85 11.38
C PHE A 223 4.17 -6.71 12.26
N ILE A 224 3.68 -7.01 13.47
CA ILE A 224 3.18 -6.00 14.40
C ILE A 224 4.28 -5.01 14.81
N ARG A 225 5.51 -5.49 15.05
CA ARG A 225 6.63 -4.60 15.40
C ARG A 225 7.04 -3.72 14.22
N ALA A 226 7.18 -4.32 13.04
CA ALA A 226 7.52 -3.62 11.83
C ALA A 226 6.49 -2.55 11.49
N LEU A 227 5.19 -2.85 11.59
CA LEU A 227 4.13 -1.87 11.34
C LEU A 227 4.12 -0.75 12.38
N LYS A 228 4.35 -1.06 13.66
CA LYS A 228 4.51 -0.03 14.71
C LYS A 228 5.68 0.90 14.41
N THR A 229 6.84 0.35 14.03
CA THR A 229 8.00 1.15 13.60
C THR A 229 7.67 1.98 12.36
N PHE A 230 7.03 1.38 11.35
CA PHE A 230 6.64 2.03 10.11
C PHE A 230 5.73 3.25 10.33
N GLN A 231 4.74 3.12 11.21
CA GLN A 231 3.81 4.18 11.60
C GLN A 231 4.45 5.27 12.45
N SER A 232 5.53 4.97 13.18
CA SER A 232 6.23 5.95 14.00
C SER A 232 7.15 6.89 13.23
N LEU A 233 7.45 6.58 11.96
CA LEU A 233 8.33 7.41 11.13
C LEU A 233 7.69 8.77 10.81
N PRO A 234 8.48 9.86 10.80
CA PRO A 234 7.95 11.22 10.65
C PRO A 234 7.41 11.50 9.23
N PRO A 235 6.48 12.46 9.05
CA PRO A 235 5.84 12.74 7.75
C PRO A 235 6.78 13.27 6.65
N ASP A 236 7.94 13.80 6.99
CA ASP A 236 8.95 14.24 6.02
C ASP A 236 9.77 13.08 5.44
N ASN A 237 9.77 11.91 6.08
CA ASN A 237 10.37 10.68 5.56
C ASN A 237 9.47 10.06 4.48
N GLN A 238 9.95 9.98 3.24
CA GLN A 238 9.18 9.48 2.09
C GLN A 238 8.76 7.99 2.26
N LEU A 239 9.52 7.20 3.03
CA LEU A 239 9.22 5.79 3.34
C LEU A 239 8.54 5.61 4.71
N SER A 240 7.95 6.67 5.27
CA SER A 240 7.03 6.57 6.41
C SER A 240 5.67 6.02 5.99
N PHE A 241 4.94 5.43 6.94
CA PHE A 241 3.57 4.97 6.68
C PHE A 241 2.70 6.13 6.19
N TYR A 242 2.86 7.30 6.81
CA TYR A 242 2.13 8.51 6.42
C TYR A 242 2.36 8.88 4.95
N ARG A 243 3.63 8.90 4.50
CA ARG A 243 3.95 9.29 3.12
C ARG A 243 3.58 8.22 2.10
N ILE A 244 3.74 6.94 2.44
CA ILE A 244 3.31 5.85 1.56
C ILE A 244 1.79 5.84 1.45
N ALA A 245 1.05 5.94 2.56
CA ALA A 245 -0.42 6.11 2.55
C ALA A 245 -0.85 7.34 1.72
N GLY A 246 -0.11 8.45 1.85
CA GLY A 246 -0.37 9.70 1.15
C GLY A 246 -0.20 9.66 -0.37
N ILE A 247 0.45 8.62 -0.93
CA ILE A 247 0.48 8.37 -2.39
C ILE A 247 -0.94 8.30 -2.95
N HIS A 248 -1.84 7.67 -2.19
CA HIS A 248 -3.22 7.48 -2.58
C HIS A 248 -4.00 8.80 -2.67
N GLY A 249 -3.65 9.82 -1.87
CA GLY A 249 -4.53 10.95 -1.65
C GLY A 249 -3.87 12.20 -1.09
N TYR A 250 -4.22 12.53 0.14
CA TYR A 250 -3.65 13.65 0.88
C TYR A 250 -2.31 13.28 1.52
N PRO A 251 -1.40 14.25 1.70
CA PRO A 251 -1.50 15.66 1.30
C PRO A 251 -1.21 15.87 -0.20
N ARG A 252 -2.05 16.65 -0.89
CA ARG A 252 -1.97 16.81 -2.38
C ARG A 252 -0.78 17.62 -2.87
N ASN A 253 -0.20 18.47 -2.03
CA ASN A 253 0.94 19.32 -2.37
C ASN A 253 2.30 18.57 -2.27
N VAL A 254 2.28 17.28 -1.92
CA VAL A 254 3.47 16.46 -1.71
C VAL A 254 3.52 15.37 -2.77
N SER A 255 4.51 15.43 -3.64
CA SER A 255 4.84 14.30 -4.53
C SER A 255 5.50 13.16 -3.75
N TRP A 256 5.44 11.96 -4.31
CA TRP A 256 6.19 10.81 -3.79
C TRP A 256 7.06 10.27 -4.90
N ASN A 257 8.38 10.12 -4.64
CA ASN A 257 9.31 9.45 -5.54
C ASN A 257 9.50 10.08 -6.92
N MET A 258 9.18 11.37 -7.07
CA MET A 258 9.28 12.10 -8.35
C MET A 258 10.49 13.05 -8.42
N GLY A 259 11.41 13.03 -7.44
CA GLY A 259 12.53 13.99 -7.39
C GLY A 259 12.12 15.42 -7.08
N LYS A 260 10.91 15.63 -6.52
CA LYS A 260 10.35 16.97 -6.24
C LYS A 260 10.13 17.17 -4.74
N ALA A 261 10.45 18.36 -4.26
CA ALA A 261 10.13 18.80 -2.90
C ALA A 261 8.63 19.15 -2.78
N PRO A 262 8.05 19.12 -1.57
CA PRO A 262 6.69 19.60 -1.34
C PRO A 262 6.48 21.02 -1.86
N ILE A 263 5.34 21.25 -2.50
CA ILE A 263 4.91 22.60 -2.85
C ILE A 263 4.55 23.32 -1.53
N PRO A 264 5.13 24.51 -1.24
CA PRO A 264 4.81 25.25 -0.03
C PRO A 264 3.32 25.60 0.07
N LEU A 265 2.72 25.38 1.24
CA LEU A 265 1.28 25.60 1.45
C LEU A 265 0.88 27.09 1.44
N ASP A 266 1.84 27.98 1.64
CA ASP A 266 1.70 29.44 1.55
C ASP A 266 2.05 30.01 0.17
N ALA A 267 2.40 29.15 -0.80
CA ALA A 267 2.71 29.59 -2.16
C ALA A 267 1.49 30.26 -2.80
N LYS A 268 1.69 31.48 -3.34
CA LYS A 268 0.63 32.25 -4.02
C LYS A 268 0.08 31.54 -5.25
N ASP A 269 0.86 30.64 -5.85
CA ASP A 269 0.54 29.85 -7.04
C ASP A 269 0.30 28.36 -6.73
N LEU A 270 0.00 28.00 -5.47
CA LEU A 270 -0.20 26.62 -5.00
C LEU A 270 -1.11 25.79 -5.93
N GLU A 271 -2.33 26.27 -6.21
CA GLU A 271 -3.30 25.55 -7.05
C GLU A 271 -2.74 25.31 -8.47
N LYS A 272 -2.06 26.30 -9.07
CA LYS A 272 -1.44 26.17 -10.40
C LYS A 272 -0.31 25.14 -10.41
N ARG A 273 0.55 25.15 -9.39
CA ARG A 273 1.64 24.17 -9.26
C ARG A 273 1.11 22.75 -9.06
N MET A 274 -0.09 22.61 -8.48
CA MET A 274 -0.77 21.34 -8.29
C MET A 274 -1.51 20.82 -9.54
N GLU A 275 -1.50 21.53 -10.67
CA GLU A 275 -2.06 21.05 -11.94
C GLU A 275 -1.12 20.09 -12.69
N GLY A 276 0.19 20.13 -12.42
CA GLY A 276 1.20 19.30 -13.06
C GLY A 276 1.52 17.99 -12.33
N ILE A 277 2.57 17.27 -12.78
CA ILE A 277 3.03 16.01 -12.18
C ILE A 277 3.68 16.17 -10.78
N GLU A 278 3.83 17.41 -10.31
CA GLU A 278 4.43 17.73 -9.01
C GLU A 278 3.45 17.57 -7.84
N ARG A 279 2.16 17.29 -8.09
CA ARG A 279 1.17 16.99 -7.05
C ARG A 279 1.18 15.52 -6.63
N GLY A 280 0.75 15.27 -5.39
CA GLY A 280 0.29 13.96 -4.92
C GLY A 280 -1.06 13.58 -5.52
N LEU A 281 -1.81 12.68 -4.86
CA LEU A 281 -3.07 12.10 -5.35
C LEU A 281 -2.86 11.31 -6.67
N TYR A 282 -2.14 10.19 -6.56
CA TYR A 282 -1.76 9.35 -7.70
C TYR A 282 -2.74 8.21 -7.99
N CYS A 283 -3.65 7.90 -7.06
CA CYS A 283 -4.50 6.71 -7.18
C CYS A 283 -5.32 6.71 -8.47
N GLU A 284 -5.26 5.59 -9.19
CA GLU A 284 -6.03 5.36 -10.39
C GLU A 284 -7.41 4.83 -10.01
N HIS A 285 -8.43 5.67 -10.11
CA HIS A 285 -9.85 5.32 -9.94
C HIS A 285 -10.63 5.79 -11.17
N ASN A 286 -11.64 5.02 -11.57
CA ASN A 286 -12.40 5.22 -12.81
C ASN A 286 -11.53 5.12 -14.07
N THR A 287 -10.47 4.32 -14.02
CA THR A 287 -9.59 4.02 -15.15
C THR A 287 -9.35 2.53 -15.23
N TYR A 288 -9.05 2.02 -16.43
CA TYR A 288 -8.73 0.60 -16.58
C TYR A 288 -7.43 0.19 -15.88
N LEU A 289 -6.64 1.16 -15.39
CA LEU A 289 -5.43 0.91 -14.62
C LEU A 289 -5.70 0.62 -13.15
N PHE A 290 -6.92 0.83 -12.65
CA PHE A 290 -7.29 0.67 -11.24
C PHE A 290 -6.72 -0.61 -10.60
N PRO A 291 -6.94 -1.83 -11.14
CA PRO A 291 -6.45 -3.04 -10.50
C PRO A 291 -4.91 -3.11 -10.47
N THR A 292 -4.26 -2.69 -11.56
CA THR A 292 -2.80 -2.80 -11.72
C THR A 292 -2.03 -1.73 -10.96
N TRP A 293 -2.57 -0.52 -10.85
CA TRP A 293 -1.98 0.53 -10.02
C TRP A 293 -1.99 0.11 -8.54
N HIS A 294 -3.12 -0.42 -8.06
CA HIS A 294 -3.23 -0.91 -6.69
C HIS A 294 -2.37 -2.16 -6.44
N ARG A 295 -2.17 -3.05 -7.42
CA ARG A 295 -1.17 -4.14 -7.32
C ARG A 295 0.24 -3.61 -7.08
N ALA A 296 0.69 -2.64 -7.89
CA ALA A 296 2.00 -2.00 -7.70
C ALA A 296 2.09 -1.30 -6.33
N TYR A 297 1.01 -0.68 -5.87
CA TYR A 297 0.93 -0.06 -4.56
C TYR A 297 1.04 -1.08 -3.41
N MET A 298 0.40 -2.25 -3.52
CA MET A 298 0.55 -3.34 -2.55
C MET A 298 1.98 -3.86 -2.52
N MET A 299 2.64 -3.99 -3.68
CA MET A 299 4.06 -4.39 -3.72
C MET A 299 4.95 -3.41 -2.95
N LEU A 300 4.75 -2.09 -3.10
CA LEU A 300 5.50 -1.08 -2.37
C LEU A 300 5.34 -1.24 -0.85
N PHE A 301 4.10 -1.34 -0.39
CA PHE A 301 3.79 -1.47 1.02
C PHE A 301 4.35 -2.76 1.61
N GLU A 302 4.11 -3.88 0.93
CA GLU A 302 4.61 -5.20 1.34
C GLU A 302 6.13 -5.23 1.38
N ARG A 303 6.80 -4.66 0.37
CA ARG A 303 8.26 -4.54 0.36
C ARG A 303 8.76 -3.74 1.55
N ARG A 304 8.17 -2.57 1.83
CA ARG A 304 8.60 -1.71 2.93
C ARG A 304 8.42 -2.38 4.29
N VAL A 305 7.30 -3.05 4.50
CA VAL A 305 7.05 -3.80 5.74
C VAL A 305 8.00 -4.99 5.85
N SER A 306 8.25 -5.72 4.76
CA SER A 306 9.21 -6.83 4.73
C SER A 306 10.63 -6.41 5.10
N ASP A 307 11.08 -5.24 4.61
CA ASP A 307 12.39 -4.69 4.98
C ASP A 307 12.48 -4.43 6.50
N LEU A 308 11.45 -3.82 7.08
CA LEU A 308 11.37 -3.56 8.53
C LEU A 308 11.25 -4.86 9.36
N ILE A 309 10.52 -5.86 8.86
CA ILE A 309 10.43 -7.20 9.45
C ILE A 309 11.82 -7.84 9.48
N MET A 310 12.57 -7.77 8.38
CA MET A 310 13.91 -8.36 8.30
C MET A 310 14.90 -7.63 9.20
N GLU A 311 14.86 -6.30 9.28
CA GLU A 311 15.68 -5.50 10.20
C GLU A 311 15.44 -5.89 11.67
N GLU A 312 14.18 -6.03 12.08
CA GLU A 312 13.81 -6.51 13.43
C GLU A 312 14.25 -7.97 13.64
N ALA A 313 14.05 -8.83 12.63
CA ALA A 313 14.37 -10.25 12.72
C ALA A 313 15.87 -10.52 12.84
N VAL A 314 16.73 -9.79 12.11
CA VAL A 314 18.19 -9.90 12.21
C VAL A 314 18.67 -9.50 13.59
N THR A 315 18.11 -8.42 14.15
CA THR A 315 18.43 -7.95 15.51
C THR A 315 18.16 -9.04 16.54
N ARG A 316 17.03 -9.74 16.41
CA ARG A 316 16.66 -10.86 17.29
C ARG A 316 17.31 -12.20 16.91
N GLY A 317 17.78 -12.33 15.67
CA GLY A 317 18.43 -13.50 15.11
C GLY A 317 19.71 -13.87 15.84
N LYS A 318 20.36 -12.89 16.50
CA LYS A 318 21.49 -13.12 17.42
C LYS A 318 21.11 -14.09 18.57
N GLN A 319 19.84 -14.13 18.97
CA GLN A 319 19.31 -14.97 20.05
C GLN A 319 18.59 -16.22 19.54
N ASN A 320 17.80 -16.10 18.46
CA ASN A 320 17.12 -17.24 17.84
C ASN A 320 17.04 -17.06 16.31
N LYS A 321 17.64 -17.98 15.55
CA LYS A 321 17.65 -17.98 14.08
C LYS A 321 16.25 -18.13 13.45
N GLU A 322 15.26 -18.63 14.18
CA GLU A 322 13.89 -18.78 13.69
C GLU A 322 13.22 -17.46 13.30
N TRP A 323 13.63 -16.33 13.90
CA TRP A 323 13.13 -15.01 13.51
C TRP A 323 13.42 -14.69 12.04
N VAL A 324 14.65 -14.94 11.58
CA VAL A 324 15.06 -14.65 10.19
C VAL A 324 14.30 -15.56 9.22
N SER A 325 14.07 -16.82 9.61
CA SER A 325 13.24 -17.74 8.82
C SER A 325 11.77 -17.29 8.77
N ALA A 326 11.22 -16.77 9.87
CA ALA A 326 9.87 -16.20 9.88
C ALA A 326 9.78 -14.95 8.98
N ALA A 327 10.79 -14.09 9.03
CA ALA A 327 10.87 -12.90 8.19
C ALA A 327 10.87 -13.23 6.69
N SER A 328 11.58 -14.28 6.27
CA SER A 328 11.64 -14.66 4.85
C SER A 328 10.34 -15.24 4.32
N ARG A 329 9.53 -15.88 5.18
CA ARG A 329 8.21 -16.45 4.83
C ARG A 329 7.09 -15.42 4.81
N TRP A 330 7.20 -14.33 5.58
CA TRP A 330 6.11 -13.38 5.70
C TRP A 330 5.75 -12.73 4.36
N ARG A 331 4.44 -12.56 4.13
CA ARG A 331 3.82 -11.80 3.04
C ARG A 331 2.59 -11.08 3.59
N LEU A 332 2.16 -10.02 2.91
CA LEU A 332 0.99 -9.23 3.29
C LEU A 332 -0.28 -10.08 3.20
N PRO A 333 -0.98 -10.37 4.31
CA PRO A 333 -2.19 -11.17 4.26
C PRO A 333 -3.35 -10.40 3.59
N TYR A 334 -4.33 -11.13 3.07
CA TYR A 334 -5.52 -10.56 2.43
C TYR A 334 -6.78 -10.74 3.30
N TRP A 335 -7.68 -9.75 3.27
CA TRP A 335 -8.96 -9.80 3.97
C TRP A 335 -10.10 -10.22 3.04
N ASP A 336 -10.55 -11.47 3.18
CA ASP A 336 -11.65 -12.04 2.38
C ASP A 336 -13.04 -11.68 2.97
N TRP A 337 -13.40 -10.41 2.86
CA TRP A 337 -14.71 -9.89 3.30
C TRP A 337 -15.90 -10.52 2.59
N ALA A 338 -15.72 -11.15 1.42
CA ALA A 338 -16.79 -11.86 0.73
C ALA A 338 -17.12 -13.21 1.39
N LEU A 339 -16.12 -13.85 1.99
CA LEU A 339 -16.30 -15.11 2.73
C LEU A 339 -16.69 -14.86 4.19
N LYS A 340 -15.99 -13.94 4.87
CA LYS A 340 -16.26 -13.51 6.25
C LYS A 340 -16.52 -12.01 6.24
N PRO A 341 -17.78 -11.56 6.07
CA PRO A 341 -18.15 -10.14 6.00
C PRO A 341 -18.13 -9.49 7.38
N SER A 342 -16.94 -9.42 7.97
CA SER A 342 -16.69 -8.77 9.25
C SER A 342 -15.30 -8.16 9.24
N LEU A 343 -15.07 -7.17 10.09
CA LEU A 343 -13.73 -6.65 10.34
C LEU A 343 -12.80 -7.80 10.81
N PRO A 344 -11.56 -7.92 10.28
CA PRO A 344 -10.61 -8.94 10.71
C PRO A 344 -10.27 -8.82 12.19
N ASP A 345 -10.17 -9.94 12.90
CA ASP A 345 -9.89 -9.96 14.35
C ASP A 345 -8.61 -9.21 14.72
N ILE A 346 -7.58 -9.28 13.86
CA ILE A 346 -6.32 -8.55 14.07
C ILE A 346 -6.50 -7.02 14.13
N ALA A 347 -7.58 -6.46 13.60
CA ALA A 347 -7.84 -5.02 13.52
C ALA A 347 -8.92 -4.54 14.51
N ARG A 348 -9.44 -5.44 15.36
CA ARG A 348 -10.55 -5.13 16.29
C ARG A 348 -10.12 -4.48 17.59
N ASP A 349 -9.05 -5.01 18.18
CA ASP A 349 -8.67 -4.69 19.56
C ASP A 349 -7.52 -3.68 19.60
N GLU A 350 -7.57 -2.73 20.55
CA GLU A 350 -6.50 -1.74 20.77
C GLU A 350 -5.16 -2.36 21.17
N LYS A 351 -5.20 -3.58 21.72
CA LYS A 351 -4.03 -4.32 22.19
C LYS A 351 -3.91 -5.65 21.45
N ILE A 352 -2.68 -6.08 21.24
CA ILE A 352 -2.36 -7.35 20.62
C ILE A 352 -1.24 -8.07 21.37
N SER A 353 -1.39 -9.38 21.53
CA SER A 353 -0.40 -10.24 22.20
C SER A 353 0.56 -10.84 21.18
N ILE A 354 1.87 -10.69 21.42
CA ILE A 354 2.93 -11.18 20.52
C ILE A 354 4.08 -11.81 21.31
N ILE A 355 4.83 -12.71 20.67
CA ILE A 355 6.01 -13.35 21.26
C ILE A 355 7.06 -12.28 21.57
N SER A 356 7.56 -12.26 22.80
CA SER A 356 8.57 -11.31 23.30
C SER A 356 9.94 -11.94 23.50
N SER A 357 9.97 -13.15 24.04
CA SER A 357 11.17 -13.91 24.39
C SER A 357 10.85 -15.41 24.45
N TRP A 358 11.83 -16.20 24.89
CA TRP A 358 11.66 -17.62 25.22
C TRP A 358 11.94 -17.82 26.70
N ASP A 359 11.28 -18.80 27.31
CA ASP A 359 11.81 -19.36 28.55
C ASP A 359 13.08 -20.15 28.24
N GLY A 360 13.95 -20.35 29.23
CA GLY A 360 15.19 -21.13 29.08
C GLY A 360 14.96 -22.60 28.70
N GLN A 361 13.70 -23.02 28.47
CA GLN A 361 13.27 -24.35 28.04
C GLN A 361 12.71 -24.34 26.61
N GLY A 362 12.80 -23.22 25.89
CA GLY A 362 12.41 -23.10 24.48
C GLY A 362 10.94 -22.81 24.23
N LYS A 363 10.13 -22.49 25.25
CA LYS A 363 8.74 -22.07 25.05
C LYS A 363 8.63 -20.55 24.87
N PRO A 364 7.83 -20.06 23.91
CA PRO A 364 7.65 -18.63 23.70
C PRO A 364 6.90 -17.98 24.86
N GLN A 365 7.36 -16.80 25.25
CA GLN A 365 6.71 -15.91 26.19
C GLN A 365 6.03 -14.77 25.43
N TYR A 366 4.87 -14.32 25.90
CA TYR A 366 4.05 -13.33 25.21
C TYR A 366 4.00 -12.01 25.97
N LYS A 367 3.85 -10.90 25.25
CA LYS A 367 3.56 -9.58 25.80
C LYS A 367 2.45 -8.89 25.02
N SER A 368 1.69 -8.06 25.72
CA SER A 368 0.68 -7.18 25.12
C SER A 368 1.29 -5.85 24.70
N LEU A 369 0.94 -5.35 23.51
CA LEU A 369 1.34 -4.05 22.96
C LEU A 369 0.14 -3.32 22.35
N ASP A 370 0.25 -2.01 22.13
CA ASP A 370 -0.68 -1.29 21.24
C ASP A 370 -0.68 -1.93 19.86
N ASN A 371 -1.87 -2.11 19.31
CA ASN A 371 -2.08 -2.78 18.04
C ASN A 371 -2.05 -1.76 16.88
N PRO A 372 -1.01 -1.74 16.04
CA PRO A 372 -0.94 -0.84 14.90
C PRO A 372 -1.93 -1.19 13.77
N MET A 373 -2.64 -2.33 13.85
CA MET A 373 -3.74 -2.66 12.94
C MET A 373 -5.10 -2.10 13.40
N TYR A 374 -5.22 -1.69 14.67
CA TYR A 374 -6.45 -1.11 15.21
C TYR A 374 -6.74 0.26 14.57
N ARG A 375 -5.74 1.14 14.57
CA ARG A 375 -5.75 2.44 13.90
C ARG A 375 -4.33 2.93 13.63
N PHE A 376 -4.16 3.79 12.65
CA PHE A 376 -2.97 4.62 12.55
C PHE A 376 -3.14 5.85 13.46
N GLN A 377 -2.05 6.29 14.09
CA GLN A 377 -1.98 7.57 14.81
C GLN A 377 -0.75 8.34 14.35
N MET A 378 -0.91 9.66 14.18
CA MET A 378 0.16 10.53 13.74
C MET A 378 1.37 10.49 14.70
N PRO A 379 2.60 10.40 14.16
CA PRO A 379 3.81 10.40 14.97
C PRO A 379 3.94 11.71 15.75
N GLY A 380 4.19 11.62 17.05
CA GLY A 380 4.23 12.78 17.95
C GLY A 380 2.87 13.19 18.54
N HIS A 381 1.80 12.43 18.25
CA HIS A 381 0.47 12.62 18.84
C HIS A 381 -0.09 14.04 18.59
N LYS A 382 0.03 14.52 17.35
CA LYS A 382 -0.53 15.81 16.93
C LYS A 382 -1.50 15.62 15.77
N PRO A 383 -2.46 16.53 15.58
CA PRO A 383 -3.40 16.43 14.46
C PRO A 383 -2.70 16.39 13.10
N MET A 384 -3.29 15.71 12.11
CA MET A 384 -2.73 15.59 10.75
C MET A 384 -2.49 16.94 10.07
N GLY A 385 -3.21 17.99 10.48
CA GLY A 385 -3.08 19.38 10.02
C GLY A 385 -2.20 20.27 10.90
N ASP A 386 -1.46 19.71 11.87
CA ASP A 386 -0.61 20.50 12.77
C ASP A 386 0.55 21.19 12.02
N GLU A 387 0.80 22.46 12.35
CA GLU A 387 1.80 23.29 11.67
C GLU A 387 3.23 22.76 11.82
N THR A 388 3.52 21.98 12.86
CA THR A 388 4.86 21.42 13.08
C THR A 388 5.26 20.36 12.07
N TYR A 389 4.33 19.82 11.30
CA TYR A 389 4.63 18.97 10.13
C TYR A 389 4.95 19.78 8.86
N GLY A 390 4.93 21.12 8.93
CA GLY A 390 5.30 22.00 7.83
C GLY A 390 4.43 21.77 6.60
N ASN A 391 5.06 21.59 5.43
CA ASN A 391 4.37 21.35 4.15
C ASN A 391 3.86 19.91 3.97
N TYR A 392 4.08 19.03 4.95
CA TYR A 392 3.61 17.64 4.91
C TYR A 392 2.27 17.43 5.61
N ARG A 393 1.70 18.47 6.24
CA ARG A 393 0.41 18.39 6.94
C ARG A 393 -0.78 18.34 5.97
N ILE A 394 -1.92 17.82 6.44
CA ILE A 394 -3.20 17.95 5.74
C ILE A 394 -3.75 19.36 5.98
N ASP A 395 -3.60 20.25 4.99
CA ASP A 395 -4.08 21.62 5.10
C ASP A 395 -5.59 21.72 4.84
N LYS A 396 -6.32 22.31 5.78
CA LYS A 396 -7.77 22.53 5.69
C LYS A 396 -8.20 23.27 4.43
N LYS A 397 -7.38 24.18 3.88
CA LYS A 397 -7.69 24.93 2.65
C LYS A 397 -7.71 24.03 1.41
N LEU A 398 -6.93 22.95 1.45
CA LEU A 398 -6.89 21.93 0.41
C LEU A 398 -7.94 20.83 0.63
N ASN A 399 -8.45 20.70 1.86
CA ASN A 399 -9.62 19.88 2.13
C ASN A 399 -10.89 20.58 1.62
N LYS A 400 -11.33 20.22 0.41
CA LYS A 400 -12.55 20.77 -0.20
C LYS A 400 -13.83 20.02 0.22
N GLN A 401 -13.70 19.01 1.10
CA GLN A 401 -14.82 18.31 1.72
C GLN A 401 -15.08 18.92 3.11
N ASP A 402 -16.34 18.97 3.54
CA ASP A 402 -16.74 19.45 4.88
C ASP A 402 -16.44 18.37 5.95
N THR A 403 -15.20 17.89 5.98
CA THR A 403 -14.73 16.75 6.79
C THR A 403 -13.56 17.16 7.68
N PRO A 404 -13.43 16.60 8.90
CA PRO A 404 -12.47 17.07 9.89
C PRO A 404 -11.08 16.40 9.81
N TRP A 405 -10.60 16.02 8.61
CA TRP A 405 -9.36 15.24 8.48
C TRP A 405 -8.12 15.93 9.06
N ASP A 406 -8.05 17.27 8.98
CA ASP A 406 -6.96 18.08 9.50
C ASP A 406 -6.85 18.03 11.04
N ILE A 407 -7.96 17.80 11.74
CA ILE A 407 -7.97 17.78 13.21
C ILE A 407 -7.88 16.36 13.79
N CYS A 408 -7.95 15.31 12.96
CA CYS A 408 -7.75 13.92 13.40
C CYS A 408 -6.28 13.67 13.78
N ILE A 409 -6.04 13.02 14.91
CA ILE A 409 -4.74 12.44 15.30
C ILE A 409 -4.67 10.99 14.83
N GLY A 410 -5.78 10.24 14.97
CA GLY A 410 -5.87 8.85 14.58
C GLY A 410 -6.99 8.54 13.60
N THR A 411 -6.87 7.40 12.91
CA THR A 411 -7.88 6.93 11.97
C THR A 411 -9.09 6.34 12.68
N SER A 412 -10.27 6.52 12.09
CA SER A 412 -11.56 6.08 12.62
C SER A 412 -12.33 5.23 11.60
N ARG A 413 -13.19 4.34 12.10
CA ARG A 413 -14.15 3.53 11.34
C ARG A 413 -15.53 3.73 11.97
N HIS A 414 -16.48 4.35 11.26
CA HIS A 414 -17.79 4.76 11.80
C HIS A 414 -17.72 5.58 13.11
N GLY A 415 -16.58 6.21 13.38
CA GLY A 415 -16.29 6.80 14.70
C GLY A 415 -16.45 8.31 14.76
N ILE A 416 -16.33 9.01 13.63
CA ILE A 416 -16.33 10.47 13.58
C ILE A 416 -17.75 10.97 13.46
N THR A 417 -18.17 11.72 14.49
CA THR A 417 -19.43 12.46 14.48
C THR A 417 -19.21 13.84 15.10
N LEU A 418 -19.54 14.90 14.35
CA LEU A 418 -19.45 16.29 14.78
C LEU A 418 -20.45 16.61 15.89
N ARG A 419 -21.41 15.71 16.15
CA ARG A 419 -22.35 15.79 17.27
C ARG A 419 -21.74 15.38 18.61
N ASP A 420 -20.64 14.60 18.61
CA ASP A 420 -19.92 14.28 19.85
C ASP A 420 -19.18 15.53 20.35
N GLU A 421 -19.75 16.21 21.34
CA GLU A 421 -19.15 17.38 21.98
C GLU A 421 -17.78 17.07 22.60
N LYS A 422 -17.55 15.83 23.06
CA LYS A 422 -16.26 15.42 23.64
C LYS A 422 -15.20 15.17 22.57
N ARG A 423 -15.61 14.99 21.31
CA ARG A 423 -14.76 14.74 20.14
C ARG A 423 -13.71 13.66 20.36
N LYS A 424 -14.07 12.56 21.03
CA LYS A 424 -13.13 11.46 21.31
C LYS A 424 -12.54 10.85 20.02
N TRP A 425 -13.29 10.96 18.94
CA TRP A 425 -12.90 10.52 17.60
C TRP A 425 -11.66 11.23 17.04
N ILE A 426 -11.22 12.36 17.61
CA ILE A 426 -9.93 12.98 17.26
C ILE A 426 -8.78 11.97 17.45
N GLU A 427 -8.85 11.15 18.49
CA GLU A 427 -7.85 10.11 18.80
C GLU A 427 -7.89 8.90 17.87
N GLY A 428 -8.95 8.79 17.05
CA GLY A 428 -9.26 7.65 16.21
C GLY A 428 -10.13 6.62 16.95
N VAL A 429 -11.38 6.42 16.52
CA VAL A 429 -12.35 5.49 17.13
C VAL A 429 -12.83 4.49 16.08
N SER A 430 -12.75 3.21 16.39
CA SER A 430 -13.29 2.13 15.54
C SER A 430 -14.54 1.54 16.16
N ASN A 431 -15.68 1.70 15.50
CA ASN A 431 -16.94 1.05 15.86
C ASN A 431 -17.09 -0.26 15.09
N ASN A 432 -16.52 -1.34 15.65
CA ASN A 432 -16.41 -2.63 14.97
C ASN A 432 -17.79 -3.24 14.64
N GLU A 433 -18.78 -3.06 15.51
CA GLU A 433 -20.14 -3.59 15.33
C GLU A 433 -20.83 -2.95 14.13
N GLN A 434 -20.67 -1.64 13.94
CA GLN A 434 -21.22 -0.94 12.78
C GLN A 434 -20.53 -1.33 11.47
N VAL A 435 -19.20 -1.57 11.50
CA VAL A 435 -18.48 -2.12 10.36
C VAL A 435 -19.01 -3.50 9.98
N ASP A 436 -19.19 -4.39 10.97
CA ASP A 436 -19.70 -5.74 10.75
C ASP A 436 -21.12 -5.70 10.19
N LEU A 437 -22.02 -4.91 10.79
CA LEU A 437 -23.39 -4.74 10.31
C LEU A 437 -23.44 -4.23 8.86
N ALA A 438 -22.58 -3.27 8.51
CA ALA A 438 -22.52 -2.74 7.15
C ALA A 438 -22.00 -3.77 6.13
N LEU A 439 -20.96 -4.54 6.49
CA LEU A 439 -20.38 -5.59 5.62
C LEU A 439 -21.33 -6.78 5.42
N GLN A 440 -22.08 -7.16 6.46
CA GLN A 440 -23.07 -8.23 6.41
C GLN A 440 -24.28 -7.86 5.55
N GLY A 441 -24.56 -6.57 5.41
CA GLY A 441 -25.80 -6.05 4.85
C GLY A 441 -26.92 -6.10 5.90
N THR A 442 -27.67 -5.01 6.03
CA THR A 442 -28.66 -4.80 7.09
C THR A 442 -29.94 -5.62 6.90
N HIS A 443 -29.88 -6.95 7.09
CA HIS A 443 -31.08 -7.81 7.02
C HIS A 443 -31.04 -9.01 7.98
N GLU A 444 -31.93 -9.01 8.97
CA GLU A 444 -32.40 -10.26 9.58
C GLU A 444 -33.25 -11.02 8.54
N GLY A 445 -32.76 -12.14 8.04
CA GLY A 445 -33.48 -13.03 7.10
C GLY A 445 -32.91 -13.11 5.68
N LEU A 446 -32.06 -12.16 5.25
CA LEU A 446 -31.36 -12.18 3.95
C LEU A 446 -29.82 -12.35 4.07
N SER A 447 -29.38 -12.75 5.26
CA SER A 447 -28.01 -13.13 5.67
C SER A 447 -26.92 -13.07 4.60
N ASN A 448 -26.08 -12.02 4.62
CA ASN A 448 -24.71 -12.00 4.07
C ASN A 448 -24.51 -12.19 2.56
N LEU A 449 -25.55 -12.07 1.73
CA LEU A 449 -25.44 -12.53 0.34
C LEU A 449 -25.00 -11.46 -0.68
N THR A 450 -24.96 -10.16 -0.40
CA THR A 450 -24.66 -9.16 -1.45
C THR A 450 -23.20 -9.16 -1.89
N LEU A 451 -22.24 -9.02 -0.96
CA LEU A 451 -20.80 -9.03 -1.30
C LEU A 451 -20.33 -10.40 -1.82
N LYS A 452 -20.79 -11.48 -1.18
CA LYS A 452 -20.48 -12.85 -1.62
C LYS A 452 -21.04 -13.15 -3.00
N ASP A 453 -22.31 -12.82 -3.26
CA ASP A 453 -22.95 -13.03 -4.58
C ASP A 453 -22.33 -12.12 -5.65
N ALA A 454 -21.93 -10.90 -5.30
CA ALA A 454 -21.20 -10.01 -6.20
C ALA A 454 -19.84 -10.58 -6.61
N VAL A 455 -19.03 -11.02 -5.66
CA VAL A 455 -17.75 -11.66 -5.96
C VAL A 455 -17.95 -12.96 -6.73
N PHE A 456 -18.94 -13.76 -6.33
CA PHE A 456 -19.29 -14.99 -7.01
C PHE A 456 -19.61 -14.75 -8.49
N ARG A 457 -20.54 -13.84 -8.79
CA ARG A 457 -20.91 -13.48 -10.17
C ARG A 457 -19.75 -12.92 -10.95
N LEU A 458 -19.04 -11.93 -10.39
CA LEU A 458 -17.90 -11.29 -11.06
C LEU A 458 -16.85 -12.30 -11.54
N LEU A 459 -16.62 -13.36 -10.75
CA LEU A 459 -15.65 -14.42 -11.03
C LEU A 459 -16.27 -15.67 -11.68
N THR A 460 -17.59 -15.73 -11.83
CA THR A 460 -18.26 -16.85 -12.51
C THR A 460 -17.89 -16.85 -13.98
N HIS A 461 -17.66 -18.04 -14.52
CA HIS A 461 -17.37 -18.25 -15.93
C HIS A 461 -18.39 -17.49 -16.82
N ASP A 462 -17.88 -16.82 -17.84
CA ASP A 462 -18.66 -16.02 -18.80
C ASP A 462 -19.48 -14.84 -18.24
N TYR A 463 -19.36 -14.47 -16.96
CA TYR A 463 -20.11 -13.32 -16.45
C TYR A 463 -19.55 -11.98 -16.97
N THR A 464 -18.27 -11.72 -16.65
CA THR A 464 -17.53 -10.51 -17.07
C THR A 464 -16.15 -10.91 -17.59
N THR A 465 -16.05 -11.23 -18.89
CA THR A 465 -14.81 -11.77 -19.50
C THR A 465 -13.89 -10.70 -20.09
N LYS A 466 -14.39 -9.49 -20.36
CA LYS A 466 -13.58 -8.39 -20.87
C LYS A 466 -12.91 -7.65 -19.71
N TYR A 467 -11.58 -7.51 -19.76
CA TYR A 467 -10.81 -6.83 -18.71
C TYR A 467 -11.35 -5.43 -18.40
N VAL A 468 -11.67 -4.62 -19.41
CA VAL A 468 -12.19 -3.25 -19.23
C VAL A 468 -13.56 -3.19 -18.55
N ASN A 469 -14.34 -4.28 -18.63
CA ASN A 469 -15.61 -4.42 -17.93
C ASN A 469 -15.40 -4.92 -16.51
N PHE A 470 -14.46 -5.83 -16.31
CA PHE A 470 -14.07 -6.33 -14.99
C PHE A 470 -13.40 -5.24 -14.14
N ALA A 471 -12.50 -4.46 -14.72
CA ALA A 471 -11.52 -3.67 -13.97
C ALA A 471 -12.10 -2.43 -13.28
N SER A 472 -13.04 -1.72 -13.92
CA SER A 472 -13.40 -0.36 -13.50
C SER A 472 -14.87 -0.01 -13.71
N THR A 473 -15.33 0.93 -12.88
CA THR A 473 -16.61 1.63 -13.01
C THR A 473 -16.69 2.51 -14.27
N LYS A 474 -15.57 2.78 -14.95
CA LYS A 474 -15.51 3.64 -16.14
C LYS A 474 -16.49 3.18 -17.22
N HIS A 475 -17.31 4.12 -17.70
CA HIS A 475 -18.23 3.91 -18.81
C HIS A 475 -18.05 5.01 -19.88
N ASP A 476 -17.64 4.62 -21.08
CA ASP A 476 -17.45 5.54 -22.22
C ASP A 476 -18.39 5.17 -23.37
N LYS A 477 -19.55 5.83 -23.44
CA LYS A 477 -20.58 5.63 -24.48
C LYS A 477 -20.08 5.87 -25.91
N LYS A 478 -18.98 6.61 -26.13
CA LYS A 478 -18.51 7.05 -27.47
C LYS A 478 -17.30 6.26 -28.00
N LYS A 479 -16.47 5.70 -27.11
CA LYS A 479 -15.25 4.98 -27.49
C LYS A 479 -15.35 3.47 -27.34
N MET A 480 -16.36 2.99 -26.63
CA MET A 480 -16.73 1.60 -26.76
C MET A 480 -17.54 1.48 -28.04
N GLU A 481 -17.20 0.54 -28.93
CA GLU A 481 -18.26 0.01 -29.79
C GLU A 481 -19.42 -0.39 -28.88
N ASN A 482 -20.63 -0.54 -29.42
CA ASN A 482 -21.47 -1.62 -28.92
C ASN A 482 -20.67 -2.92 -29.16
N ALA A 483 -19.69 -3.21 -28.29
CA ALA A 483 -18.70 -4.23 -28.54
C ALA A 483 -19.49 -5.52 -28.59
N PRO A 484 -19.38 -6.34 -29.66
CA PRO A 484 -20.04 -7.63 -29.68
C PRO A 484 -19.84 -8.32 -28.33
N GLY A 485 -20.94 -8.61 -27.61
CA GLY A 485 -20.93 -9.19 -26.28
C GLY A 485 -20.92 -8.25 -25.05
N ASP A 486 -21.07 -6.92 -25.19
CA ASP A 486 -21.46 -6.11 -24.03
C ASP A 486 -22.90 -6.46 -23.66
N THR A 487 -23.08 -7.05 -22.49
CA THR A 487 -24.35 -7.66 -22.06
C THR A 487 -24.73 -7.07 -20.71
N ALA A 488 -26.01 -7.19 -20.33
CA ALA A 488 -26.50 -6.67 -19.06
C ALA A 488 -25.74 -7.21 -17.82
N LYS A 489 -25.10 -8.38 -17.93
CA LYS A 489 -24.23 -8.95 -16.88
C LYS A 489 -22.88 -8.22 -16.72
N SER A 490 -22.40 -7.51 -17.74
CA SER A 490 -21.09 -6.82 -17.72
C SER A 490 -21.08 -5.46 -16.99
N TYR A 491 -22.12 -5.12 -16.23
CA TYR A 491 -22.17 -3.90 -15.41
C TYR A 491 -21.47 -4.08 -14.04
N LEU A 492 -21.43 -5.30 -13.51
CA LEU A 492 -20.70 -5.62 -12.29
C LEU A 492 -19.19 -5.64 -12.55
N ASN A 493 -18.45 -4.93 -11.71
CA ASN A 493 -17.01 -4.73 -11.85
C ASN A 493 -16.30 -4.70 -10.50
N LEU A 494 -15.00 -4.98 -10.51
CA LEU A 494 -14.14 -5.07 -9.33
C LEU A 494 -14.12 -3.75 -8.54
N GLU A 495 -13.98 -2.62 -9.23
CA GLU A 495 -13.91 -1.29 -8.59
C GLU A 495 -15.20 -0.94 -7.85
N GLN A 496 -16.37 -1.31 -8.38
CA GLN A 496 -17.64 -1.09 -7.68
C GLN A 496 -17.69 -1.87 -6.35
N ILE A 497 -17.31 -3.15 -6.35
CA ILE A 497 -17.37 -3.96 -5.13
C ILE A 497 -16.35 -3.43 -4.10
N HIS A 498 -15.16 -3.04 -4.57
CA HIS A 498 -14.18 -2.30 -3.79
C HIS A 498 -14.78 -1.04 -3.15
N ASN A 499 -15.49 -0.20 -3.91
CA ASN A 499 -16.09 1.03 -3.40
C ASN A 499 -17.10 0.75 -2.29
N SER A 500 -17.90 -0.30 -2.41
CA SER A 500 -18.84 -0.72 -1.35
C SER A 500 -18.12 -1.10 -0.06
N VAL A 501 -17.01 -1.83 -0.13
CA VAL A 501 -16.26 -2.22 1.08
C VAL A 501 -15.58 -1.02 1.74
N HIS A 502 -15.11 -0.05 0.96
CA HIS A 502 -14.64 1.24 1.49
C HIS A 502 -15.73 1.96 2.29
N ASP A 503 -16.94 2.07 1.73
CA ASP A 503 -18.11 2.67 2.38
C ASP A 503 -18.50 1.90 3.66
N PHE A 504 -18.65 0.58 3.57
CA PHE A 504 -19.06 -0.27 4.69
C PHE A 504 -18.05 -0.25 5.84
N THR A 505 -16.76 -0.06 5.55
CA THR A 505 -15.72 0.04 6.59
C THR A 505 -15.61 1.45 7.16
N GLY A 506 -15.79 2.47 6.33
CA GLY A 506 -15.65 3.87 6.72
C GLY A 506 -16.83 4.42 7.47
N GLY A 507 -18.05 4.12 7.01
CA GLY A 507 -19.27 4.80 7.43
C GLY A 507 -19.57 6.01 6.55
N GLY A 508 -20.87 6.28 6.34
CA GLY A 508 -21.34 7.10 5.22
C GLY A 508 -21.96 8.45 5.57
N SER A 509 -22.14 8.81 6.85
CA SER A 509 -22.63 10.15 7.22
C SER A 509 -22.20 10.61 8.60
N ASP A 510 -22.13 11.93 8.82
CA ASP A 510 -21.82 12.53 10.12
C ASP A 510 -22.74 12.03 11.26
N ARG A 511 -23.97 11.64 10.90
CA ARG A 511 -24.98 11.14 11.83
C ARG A 511 -24.78 9.66 12.18
N ALA A 512 -24.43 8.83 11.20
CA ALA A 512 -24.13 7.41 11.39
C ALA A 512 -22.68 7.16 11.88
N GLY A 513 -21.82 8.17 11.78
CA GLY A 513 -20.38 8.07 11.95
C GLY A 513 -19.67 7.94 10.61
N ILE A 514 -18.71 8.81 10.35
CA ILE A 514 -17.77 8.68 9.21
C ILE A 514 -16.42 8.13 9.68
N GLY A 515 -15.62 7.73 8.71
CA GLY A 515 -14.32 7.13 8.94
C GLY A 515 -13.44 7.24 7.71
N HIS A 516 -12.16 6.95 7.90
CA HIS A 516 -11.15 7.24 6.89
C HIS A 516 -11.33 6.35 5.65
N MET A 517 -11.67 5.07 5.85
CA MET A 517 -11.90 4.12 4.75
C MET A 517 -12.99 4.56 3.77
N GLY A 518 -13.96 5.40 4.18
CA GLY A 518 -15.04 5.89 3.32
C GLY A 518 -14.63 7.04 2.40
N SER A 519 -13.40 7.56 2.53
CA SER A 519 -12.97 8.77 1.83
C SER A 519 -11.66 8.57 1.07
N VAL A 520 -11.71 8.69 -0.27
CA VAL A 520 -10.55 8.47 -1.18
C VAL A 520 -9.28 9.18 -0.67
N PRO A 521 -9.30 10.47 -0.29
CA PRO A 521 -8.07 11.17 0.04
C PRO A 521 -7.37 10.66 1.31
N VAL A 522 -8.06 9.94 2.19
CA VAL A 522 -7.54 9.52 3.50
C VAL A 522 -7.69 8.02 3.81
N ALA A 523 -8.32 7.24 2.93
CA ALA A 523 -8.59 5.82 3.17
C ALA A 523 -7.32 5.00 3.44
N ALA A 524 -6.23 5.27 2.71
CA ALA A 524 -4.98 4.54 2.85
C ALA A 524 -4.25 4.74 4.19
N PHE A 525 -4.67 5.74 5.00
CA PHE A 525 -4.14 5.88 6.37
C PHE A 525 -4.68 4.80 7.31
N ASP A 526 -5.85 4.20 7.05
CA ASP A 526 -6.36 3.12 7.89
C ASP A 526 -5.60 1.81 7.60
N PRO A 527 -5.01 1.13 8.60
CA PRO A 527 -4.29 -0.12 8.40
C PRO A 527 -5.07 -1.23 7.66
N VAL A 528 -6.41 -1.27 7.73
CA VAL A 528 -7.18 -2.31 7.01
C VAL A 528 -7.30 -2.04 5.50
N PHE A 529 -6.97 -0.83 5.03
CA PHE A 529 -6.85 -0.51 3.60
C PHE A 529 -5.96 -1.53 2.88
N TRP A 530 -4.81 -1.84 3.47
CA TRP A 530 -3.80 -2.71 2.88
C TRP A 530 -4.28 -4.16 2.79
N LEU A 531 -5.04 -4.63 3.78
CA LEU A 531 -5.65 -5.96 3.75
C LEU A 531 -6.79 -6.04 2.72
N HIS A 532 -7.59 -4.98 2.62
CA HIS A 532 -8.66 -4.85 1.63
C HIS A 532 -8.10 -4.90 0.20
N HIS A 533 -7.12 -4.04 -0.10
CA HIS A 533 -6.49 -3.97 -1.43
C HIS A 533 -5.67 -5.22 -1.77
N CYS A 534 -5.11 -5.91 -0.78
CA CYS A 534 -4.51 -7.22 -0.98
C CYS A 534 -5.55 -8.27 -1.44
N ASN A 535 -6.81 -8.18 -0.98
CA ASN A 535 -7.89 -9.01 -1.50
C ASN A 535 -8.38 -8.54 -2.88
N ILE A 536 -8.40 -7.24 -3.17
CA ILE A 536 -8.69 -6.74 -4.54
C ILE A 536 -7.66 -7.29 -5.54
N ASP A 537 -6.39 -7.29 -5.17
CA ASP A 537 -5.32 -7.90 -5.96
C ASP A 537 -5.53 -9.42 -6.16
N ARG A 538 -5.98 -10.10 -5.11
CA ARG A 538 -6.34 -11.53 -5.17
C ARG A 538 -7.50 -11.81 -6.12
N LEU A 539 -8.54 -10.96 -6.11
CA LEU A 539 -9.68 -11.08 -7.02
C LEU A 539 -9.27 -10.82 -8.48
N LEU A 540 -8.35 -9.86 -8.72
CA LEU A 540 -7.71 -9.69 -10.03
C LEU A 540 -7.00 -10.97 -10.47
N HIS A 541 -6.20 -11.58 -9.59
CA HIS A 541 -5.51 -12.83 -9.90
C HIS A 541 -6.50 -13.96 -10.26
N LEU A 542 -7.51 -14.23 -9.43
CA LEU A 542 -8.53 -15.25 -9.69
C LEU A 542 -9.25 -15.02 -11.03
N TRP A 543 -9.54 -13.75 -11.36
CA TRP A 543 -10.12 -13.39 -12.64
C TRP A 543 -9.17 -13.67 -13.81
N GLN A 544 -7.87 -13.32 -13.68
CA GLN A 544 -6.84 -13.62 -14.69
C GLN A 544 -6.70 -15.12 -14.91
N CYS A 545 -6.75 -15.93 -13.85
CA CYS A 545 -6.70 -17.39 -13.92
C CYS A 545 -7.89 -17.98 -14.68
N SER A 546 -9.08 -17.40 -14.50
CA SER A 546 -10.31 -17.80 -15.17
C SER A 546 -10.41 -17.25 -16.60
N ASN A 547 -9.63 -16.20 -16.92
CA ASN A 547 -9.67 -15.48 -18.19
C ASN A 547 -8.25 -15.19 -18.73
N PRO A 548 -7.36 -16.20 -18.90
CA PRO A 548 -5.93 -15.99 -19.15
C PRO A 548 -5.64 -15.23 -20.45
N GLY A 549 -6.53 -15.37 -21.44
CA GLY A 549 -6.45 -14.68 -22.72
C GLY A 549 -6.91 -13.23 -22.69
N ASN A 550 -7.59 -12.74 -21.64
CA ASN A 550 -8.23 -11.42 -21.64
C ASN A 550 -7.40 -10.36 -20.89
N TRP A 551 -6.63 -9.56 -21.62
CA TRP A 551 -5.81 -8.49 -21.00
C TRP A 551 -5.80 -7.23 -21.86
N PHE A 552 -6.50 -6.18 -21.42
CA PHE A 552 -6.56 -4.87 -22.10
C PHE A 552 -6.90 -4.91 -23.60
N HIS A 553 -7.55 -5.98 -24.09
CA HIS A 553 -7.93 -6.07 -25.51
C HIS A 553 -8.82 -4.91 -25.91
N GLN A 554 -8.36 -4.17 -26.91
CA GLN A 554 -9.03 -3.01 -27.50
C GLN A 554 -9.04 -3.19 -29.01
N LYS A 555 -9.90 -2.44 -29.70
CA LYS A 555 -9.95 -2.55 -31.16
C LYS A 555 -8.68 -2.01 -31.80
N PRO A 556 -8.18 -2.65 -32.87
CA PRO A 556 -7.07 -2.14 -33.65
C PRO A 556 -7.31 -0.68 -34.09
N GLY A 557 -6.33 0.21 -33.86
CA GLY A 557 -6.42 1.64 -34.20
C GLY A 557 -7.07 2.53 -33.12
N GLN A 558 -7.47 1.97 -31.97
CA GLN A 558 -7.99 2.75 -30.85
C GLN A 558 -6.86 3.24 -29.93
N GLU A 559 -6.56 4.55 -29.94
CA GLU A 559 -5.76 5.16 -28.87
C GLU A 559 -6.60 5.28 -27.59
N VAL A 560 -6.33 4.42 -26.61
CA VAL A 560 -6.93 4.52 -25.28
C VAL A 560 -5.95 5.18 -24.33
N LYS A 561 -6.42 6.24 -23.65
CA LYS A 561 -5.65 6.99 -22.65
C LYS A 561 -5.16 6.12 -21.48
N ASP A 562 -5.82 4.99 -21.26
CA ASP A 562 -5.54 4.01 -20.20
C ASP A 562 -5.06 2.68 -20.82
N SER A 563 -3.93 2.72 -21.53
CA SER A 563 -3.31 1.53 -22.14
C SER A 563 -2.49 0.74 -21.11
N PRO A 564 -2.23 -0.56 -21.33
CA PRO A 564 -1.42 -1.35 -20.40
C PRO A 564 0.07 -0.98 -20.37
N GLN A 565 0.52 -0.09 -21.27
CA GLN A 565 1.86 0.48 -21.30
C GLN A 565 1.96 1.83 -20.58
N LYS A 566 0.83 2.45 -20.21
CA LYS A 566 0.83 3.71 -19.46
C LYS A 566 1.53 3.50 -18.11
N ASP A 567 2.33 4.49 -17.76
CA ASP A 567 3.07 4.50 -16.50
C ASP A 567 2.14 4.51 -15.30
N LEU A 568 2.38 3.58 -14.38
CA LEU A 568 1.76 3.53 -13.06
C LEU A 568 2.57 4.44 -12.12
N VAL A 569 2.51 5.75 -12.37
CA VAL A 569 3.16 6.75 -11.53
C VAL A 569 2.59 6.67 -10.10
N PRO A 570 3.42 6.76 -9.04
CA PRO A 570 4.86 7.12 -9.00
C PRO A 570 5.83 5.93 -8.86
N PHE A 571 5.43 4.76 -9.34
CA PHE A 571 6.12 3.51 -9.08
C PHE A 571 7.25 3.25 -10.07
N HIS A 572 8.49 3.61 -9.70
CA HIS A 572 9.66 3.36 -10.53
C HIS A 572 10.05 1.87 -10.54
N ALA A 573 10.35 1.33 -11.71
CA ALA A 573 10.85 -0.03 -11.91
C ALA A 573 12.37 -0.13 -11.76
N SER A 574 13.09 0.97 -11.98
CA SER A 574 14.53 1.06 -11.78
C SER A 574 14.91 2.41 -11.14
N SER A 575 16.22 2.67 -10.99
CA SER A 575 16.71 3.97 -10.51
C SER A 575 16.64 5.06 -11.58
N GLU A 576 16.28 4.73 -12.82
CA GLU A 576 16.12 5.71 -13.89
C GLU A 576 14.82 6.51 -13.70
N PRO A 577 14.85 7.86 -13.75
CA PRO A 577 13.70 8.71 -13.43
C PRO A 577 12.46 8.54 -14.33
N ASP A 578 12.62 7.95 -15.51
CA ASP A 578 11.52 7.79 -16.49
C ASP A 578 11.09 6.32 -16.64
N ASP A 579 11.69 5.40 -15.87
CA ASP A 579 11.35 3.97 -15.95
C ASP A 579 10.34 3.56 -14.86
N PHE A 580 9.06 3.67 -15.19
CA PHE A 580 7.96 3.29 -14.32
C PHE A 580 7.49 1.84 -14.55
N PHE A 581 6.81 1.28 -13.56
CA PHE A 581 5.95 0.12 -13.77
C PHE A 581 4.80 0.49 -14.71
N ASN A 582 4.34 -0.49 -15.48
CA ASN A 582 3.08 -0.42 -16.23
C ASN A 582 2.28 -1.70 -16.00
N SER A 583 1.03 -1.74 -16.46
CA SER A 583 0.15 -2.90 -16.26
C SER A 583 0.75 -4.21 -16.76
N ASN A 584 1.51 -4.19 -17.87
CA ASN A 584 2.17 -5.40 -18.37
C ASN A 584 3.29 -5.89 -17.44
N LYS A 585 4.10 -4.98 -16.88
CA LYS A 585 5.17 -5.31 -15.93
C LYS A 585 4.64 -5.93 -14.62
N VAL A 586 3.39 -5.66 -14.24
CA VAL A 586 2.74 -6.21 -13.02
C VAL A 586 1.67 -7.25 -13.30
N ARG A 587 1.58 -7.79 -14.52
CA ARG A 587 0.52 -8.74 -14.88
C ARG A 587 0.66 -10.08 -14.16
N HIS A 588 1.88 -10.58 -14.02
CA HIS A 588 2.19 -11.93 -13.55
C HIS A 588 2.80 -11.88 -12.15
N ILE A 589 2.15 -12.52 -11.16
CA ILE A 589 2.49 -12.36 -9.74
C ILE A 589 3.77 -13.11 -9.33
N ASP A 590 4.08 -14.20 -10.02
CA ASP A 590 5.32 -14.98 -9.89
C ASP A 590 6.55 -14.13 -10.25
N ALA A 591 6.46 -13.31 -11.30
CA ALA A 591 7.49 -12.33 -11.64
C ALA A 591 7.67 -11.23 -10.57
N LEU A 592 6.71 -11.10 -9.64
CA LEU A 592 6.71 -10.17 -8.53
C LEU A 592 7.04 -10.87 -7.18
N ASN A 593 7.47 -12.13 -7.21
CA ASN A 593 7.91 -12.93 -6.06
C ASN A 593 6.89 -13.07 -4.92
N TYR A 594 5.60 -13.11 -5.26
CA TYR A 594 4.54 -13.51 -4.34
C TYR A 594 3.53 -14.43 -5.03
N THR A 595 2.81 -15.19 -4.23
CA THR A 595 1.73 -16.06 -4.68
C THR A 595 0.57 -16.05 -3.69
N TYR A 596 -0.41 -16.96 -3.82
CA TYR A 596 -1.50 -17.11 -2.86
C TYR A 596 -1.57 -18.53 -2.29
N ASP A 597 -2.23 -18.68 -1.14
CA ASP A 597 -2.35 -19.94 -0.38
C ASP A 597 -3.27 -20.99 -1.02
N TYR A 598 -3.81 -20.73 -2.21
CA TYR A 598 -4.71 -21.61 -2.95
C TYR A 598 -4.14 -22.14 -4.28
N MET A 599 -2.89 -21.84 -4.63
CA MET A 599 -2.34 -22.19 -5.94
C MET A 599 -2.46 -23.68 -6.28
N ASP A 600 -2.16 -24.58 -5.33
CA ASP A 600 -2.25 -26.03 -5.53
C ASP A 600 -3.66 -26.51 -5.92
N GLN A 601 -4.70 -25.71 -5.65
CA GLN A 601 -6.08 -26.03 -6.00
C GLN A 601 -6.42 -25.63 -7.43
N ILE A 602 -5.62 -24.77 -8.07
CA ILE A 602 -5.90 -24.18 -9.38
C ILE A 602 -4.82 -24.44 -10.44
N THR A 603 -3.68 -25.01 -10.05
CA THR A 603 -2.59 -25.41 -10.96
C THR A 603 -2.55 -26.91 -11.20
N ASP A 604 -1.78 -27.36 -12.20
CA ASP A 604 -1.37 -28.76 -12.34
C ASP A 604 -0.14 -29.10 -11.47
N GLU A 605 0.44 -30.29 -11.69
CA GLU A 605 1.62 -30.77 -10.96
C GLU A 605 2.92 -30.01 -11.30
N PHE A 606 2.93 -29.24 -12.39
CA PHE A 606 4.05 -28.40 -12.82
C PHE A 606 3.90 -26.94 -12.38
N GLY A 607 2.75 -26.59 -11.79
CA GLY A 607 2.42 -25.22 -11.39
C GLY A 607 1.74 -24.40 -12.49
N ASP A 608 1.38 -25.02 -13.62
CA ASP A 608 0.68 -24.34 -14.69
C ASP A 608 -0.80 -24.14 -14.34
N MET A 609 -1.30 -22.95 -14.61
CA MET A 609 -2.66 -22.53 -14.30
C MET A 609 -3.70 -23.29 -15.13
N ILE A 610 -4.71 -23.90 -14.48
CA ILE A 610 -5.85 -24.55 -15.12
C ILE A 610 -7.12 -23.71 -14.88
N PRO A 611 -7.70 -23.06 -15.92
CA PRO A 611 -8.91 -22.25 -15.79
C PRO A 611 -10.10 -23.02 -15.18
N GLU A 612 -10.29 -24.28 -15.55
CA GLU A 612 -11.38 -25.13 -15.05
C GLU A 612 -11.24 -25.38 -13.54
N LYS A 613 -10.02 -25.62 -13.05
CA LYS A 613 -9.75 -25.74 -11.61
C LYS A 613 -9.99 -24.42 -10.88
N SER A 614 -9.67 -23.29 -11.52
CA SER A 614 -9.95 -21.95 -10.99
C SER A 614 -11.46 -21.73 -10.80
N HIS A 615 -12.27 -22.07 -11.81
CA HIS A 615 -13.73 -22.03 -11.70
C HIS A 615 -14.25 -22.92 -10.56
N ILE A 616 -13.74 -24.15 -10.42
CA ILE A 616 -14.14 -25.06 -9.34
C ILE A 616 -13.80 -24.45 -7.97
N TYR A 617 -12.60 -23.89 -7.82
CA TYR A 617 -12.18 -23.23 -6.58
C TYR A 617 -13.10 -22.06 -6.21
N ILE A 618 -13.39 -21.18 -7.17
CA ILE A 618 -14.30 -20.03 -6.99
C ILE A 618 -15.70 -20.49 -6.58
N ASN A 619 -16.23 -21.52 -7.25
CA ASN A 619 -17.54 -22.09 -6.94
C ASN A 619 -17.60 -22.67 -5.53
N LYS A 620 -16.56 -23.40 -5.10
CA LYS A 620 -16.48 -23.95 -3.74
C LYS A 620 -16.45 -22.84 -2.68
N LEU A 621 -15.81 -21.71 -2.99
CA LEU A 621 -15.59 -20.63 -2.03
C LEU A 621 -16.78 -19.67 -1.93
N TYR A 622 -17.30 -19.21 -3.07
CA TYR A 622 -18.30 -18.16 -3.14
C TYR A 622 -19.66 -18.63 -3.66
N GLY A 623 -19.69 -19.80 -4.30
CA GLY A 623 -20.93 -20.37 -4.82
C GLY A 623 -21.86 -20.90 -3.73
N PRO A 624 -23.06 -21.33 -4.13
CA PRO A 624 -24.05 -21.97 -3.24
C PRO A 624 -23.53 -23.28 -2.63
N PRO A 625 -24.16 -23.78 -1.54
CA PRO A 625 -23.74 -25.02 -0.90
C PRO A 625 -23.98 -26.24 -1.80
N GLU A 626 -23.25 -27.34 -1.54
CA GLU A 626 -23.29 -28.57 -2.34
C GLU A 626 -24.72 -29.12 -2.54
N GLN A 627 -25.58 -29.03 -1.53
CA GLN A 627 -26.97 -29.48 -1.58
C GLN A 627 -27.79 -28.74 -2.64
N ALA A 628 -27.48 -27.46 -2.91
CA ALA A 628 -28.15 -26.72 -3.98
C ALA A 628 -27.91 -27.39 -5.34
N PHE A 629 -26.71 -27.94 -5.59
CA PHE A 629 -26.36 -28.62 -6.85
C PHE A 629 -27.07 -29.95 -7.11
N LYS A 630 -27.79 -30.48 -6.12
CA LYS A 630 -28.60 -31.69 -6.30
C LYS A 630 -29.94 -31.41 -7.00
N ARG A 631 -30.36 -30.15 -7.09
CA ARG A 631 -31.56 -29.71 -7.82
C ARG A 631 -31.18 -28.64 -8.83
N VAL A 632 -31.42 -28.92 -10.12
CA VAL A 632 -31.33 -27.92 -11.18
C VAL A 632 -32.53 -26.98 -11.01
N GLU A 633 -32.33 -25.86 -10.34
CA GLU A 633 -33.36 -24.83 -10.20
C GLU A 633 -33.03 -23.66 -11.13
N LYS A 634 -33.98 -23.35 -12.02
CA LYS A 634 -33.98 -22.16 -12.87
C LYS A 634 -34.83 -21.10 -12.16
N SER A 635 -34.32 -19.89 -12.00
CA SER A 635 -35.06 -18.80 -11.36
C SER A 635 -34.80 -17.47 -12.07
N ALA A 636 -35.74 -16.54 -11.92
CA ALA A 636 -35.58 -15.17 -12.38
C ALA A 636 -34.41 -14.52 -11.62
N ASP A 637 -33.56 -13.82 -12.37
CA ASP A 637 -32.35 -13.17 -11.88
C ASP A 637 -32.42 -11.65 -12.12
N PRO A 638 -33.09 -10.91 -11.24
CA PRO A 638 -33.23 -9.47 -11.37
C PRO A 638 -31.94 -8.73 -10.97
N VAL A 639 -31.59 -7.73 -11.80
CA VAL A 639 -30.46 -6.83 -11.57
C VAL A 639 -30.86 -5.40 -11.92
N ILE A 640 -30.37 -4.42 -11.15
CA ILE A 640 -30.49 -3.00 -11.48
C ILE A 640 -29.16 -2.57 -12.09
N ASN A 641 -29.18 -2.13 -13.34
CA ASN A 641 -28.03 -1.53 -14.01
C ASN A 641 -28.13 -0.02 -13.91
N ILE A 642 -27.01 0.62 -13.53
CA ILE A 642 -26.97 2.04 -13.25
C ILE A 642 -25.84 2.64 -14.06
N VAL A 643 -26.13 3.67 -14.84
CA VAL A 643 -25.14 4.60 -15.37
C VAL A 643 -25.32 5.92 -14.63
N TYR A 644 -24.27 6.41 -13.98
CA TYR A 644 -24.35 7.62 -13.14
C TYR A 644 -23.21 8.59 -13.42
N ASN A 645 -23.45 9.87 -13.13
CA ASN A 645 -22.46 10.93 -13.29
C ASN A 645 -21.77 11.22 -11.95
N ARG A 646 -20.51 10.81 -11.81
CA ARG A 646 -19.68 11.06 -10.61
C ARG A 646 -19.58 12.56 -10.26
N TYR A 647 -19.76 13.45 -11.24
CA TYR A 647 -19.54 14.89 -11.11
C TYR A 647 -20.84 15.70 -11.06
N CYS A 648 -22.03 15.07 -10.98
CA CYS A 648 -23.29 15.80 -10.87
C CYS A 648 -23.35 16.71 -9.62
N LEU A 649 -22.57 16.39 -8.58
CA LEU A 649 -22.37 17.21 -7.38
C LEU A 649 -20.96 17.79 -7.26
N SER A 650 -20.36 18.19 -8.39
CA SER A 650 -19.00 18.76 -8.43
C SER A 650 -17.91 17.82 -7.87
N GLY A 651 -18.14 16.51 -7.97
CA GLY A 651 -17.24 15.46 -7.48
C GLY A 651 -17.34 15.19 -5.97
N LYS A 652 -18.30 15.80 -5.26
CA LYS A 652 -18.67 15.34 -3.90
C LYS A 652 -19.31 13.96 -3.99
N SER A 653 -19.04 13.09 -3.02
CA SER A 653 -19.61 11.74 -3.02
C SER A 653 -21.09 11.77 -2.67
N TYR A 654 -21.83 10.79 -3.18
CA TYR A 654 -23.22 10.52 -2.87
C TYR A 654 -23.47 9.01 -2.96
N THR A 655 -24.59 8.57 -2.39
CA THR A 655 -24.97 7.16 -2.37
C THR A 655 -26.37 7.01 -2.95
N LEU A 656 -26.51 6.15 -3.96
CA LEU A 656 -27.81 5.68 -4.43
C LEU A 656 -28.22 4.49 -3.56
N LEU A 657 -29.45 4.51 -3.05
CA LEU A 657 -29.97 3.50 -2.13
C LEU A 657 -31.26 2.90 -2.69
N PHE A 658 -31.37 1.57 -2.65
CA PHE A 658 -32.51 0.81 -3.18
C PHE A 658 -33.13 -0.04 -2.06
N PHE A 659 -34.46 -0.03 -1.97
CA PHE A 659 -35.21 -0.64 -0.87
C PHE A 659 -36.33 -1.54 -1.42
N LEU A 660 -36.67 -2.62 -0.68
CA LEU A 660 -37.84 -3.45 -0.95
C LEU A 660 -38.84 -3.33 0.21
N GLY A 661 -39.92 -2.59 -0.01
CA GLY A 661 -40.97 -2.30 0.97
C GLY A 661 -40.92 -0.86 1.50
N GLU A 662 -41.65 -0.60 2.58
CA GLU A 662 -41.78 0.73 3.19
C GLU A 662 -40.51 1.18 3.92
N VAL A 663 -40.12 2.44 3.73
CA VAL A 663 -38.90 3.02 4.33
C VAL A 663 -39.24 3.69 5.66
N ASP A 664 -38.51 3.35 6.73
CA ASP A 664 -38.72 3.97 8.04
C ASP A 664 -37.97 5.31 8.11
N HIS A 665 -38.68 6.43 7.97
CA HIS A 665 -38.08 7.76 8.04
C HIS A 665 -37.48 8.12 9.42
N LYS A 666 -37.62 7.26 10.43
CA LYS A 666 -36.98 7.37 11.75
C LYS A 666 -35.63 6.66 11.86
N GLU A 667 -35.15 5.98 10.83
CA GLU A 667 -33.82 5.36 10.84
C GLU A 667 -32.94 5.99 9.75
N PRO A 668 -31.61 6.06 9.91
CA PRO A 668 -30.72 6.47 8.83
C PRO A 668 -30.94 5.60 7.59
N TYR A 669 -31.04 6.21 6.40
CA TYR A 669 -31.33 5.47 5.17
C TYR A 669 -30.33 4.34 4.86
N SER A 670 -29.06 4.50 5.25
CA SER A 670 -28.01 3.49 5.08
C SER A 670 -28.10 2.33 6.08
N GLN A 671 -28.97 2.42 7.09
CA GLN A 671 -29.14 1.41 8.16
C GLN A 671 -30.52 0.73 8.12
N GLN A 672 -31.33 1.03 7.08
CA GLN A 672 -32.68 0.50 6.95
C GLN A 672 -32.68 -1.02 6.82
N LYS A 673 -33.63 -1.66 7.52
CA LYS A 673 -33.87 -3.11 7.44
C LYS A 673 -34.36 -3.57 6.08
N ASN A 674 -34.81 -2.67 5.21
CA ASN A 674 -35.30 -3.00 3.87
C ASN A 674 -34.34 -2.53 2.75
N LEU A 675 -33.14 -2.03 3.08
CA LEU A 675 -32.13 -1.58 2.12
C LEU A 675 -31.49 -2.77 1.40
N VAL A 676 -31.81 -2.99 0.15
CA VAL A 676 -31.36 -4.18 -0.60
C VAL A 676 -30.11 -3.96 -1.45
N GLY A 677 -29.70 -2.72 -1.64
CA GLY A 677 -28.44 -2.42 -2.29
C GLY A 677 -28.12 -0.93 -2.32
N SER A 678 -26.85 -0.63 -2.47
CA SER A 678 -26.34 0.73 -2.54
C SER A 678 -25.23 0.86 -3.57
N ILE A 679 -25.18 2.02 -4.23
CA ILE A 679 -24.04 2.44 -5.06
C ILE A 679 -23.42 3.68 -4.45
N PHE A 680 -22.24 3.52 -3.86
CA PHE A 680 -21.44 4.61 -3.34
C PHE A 680 -20.56 5.21 -4.43
N THR A 681 -20.66 6.52 -4.65
CA THR A 681 -19.81 7.20 -5.63
C THR A 681 -18.49 7.61 -4.99
N PHE A 682 -17.59 6.66 -4.78
CA PHE A 682 -16.28 6.91 -4.18
C PHE A 682 -15.51 7.97 -4.99
N SER A 683 -15.45 9.21 -4.50
CA SER A 683 -15.03 10.40 -5.27
C SER A 683 -14.44 11.51 -4.41
N THR A 684 -13.79 12.47 -5.08
CA THR A 684 -13.18 13.64 -4.43
C THR A 684 -13.55 14.90 -5.22
N ALA A 685 -13.92 15.96 -4.50
CA ALA A 685 -14.24 17.25 -5.09
C ALA A 685 -13.03 17.88 -5.80
N LEU A 686 -13.25 18.50 -6.96
CA LEU A 686 -12.24 19.24 -7.73
C LEU A 686 -12.49 20.76 -7.66
N PRO A 687 -11.46 21.61 -7.85
CA PRO A 687 -11.65 23.07 -7.80
C PRO A 687 -12.61 23.55 -8.89
N GLY A 688 -13.53 24.45 -8.51
CA GLY A 688 -14.45 25.12 -9.43
C GLY A 688 -13.71 26.10 -10.32
N ASN A 689 -13.16 25.58 -11.43
CA ASN A 689 -12.75 26.23 -12.69
C ASN A 689 -11.73 25.38 -13.47
N THR A 690 -11.28 24.23 -12.93
CA THR A 690 -10.38 23.28 -13.62
C THR A 690 -11.12 22.24 -14.48
N ILE A 691 -12.42 22.43 -14.72
CA ILE A 691 -13.17 21.66 -15.73
C ILE A 691 -12.88 22.30 -17.10
N THR A 692 -11.65 22.11 -17.59
CA THR A 692 -11.26 22.47 -18.97
C THR A 692 -11.19 21.25 -19.88
N CYS A 693 -11.62 20.06 -19.40
CA CYS A 693 -11.68 18.86 -20.21
C CYS A 693 -13.10 18.60 -20.73
N LYS A 694 -13.24 18.53 -22.05
CA LYS A 694 -14.45 18.14 -22.81
C LYS A 694 -15.04 16.77 -22.40
N ASN A 695 -14.33 15.99 -21.57
CA ASN A 695 -14.70 14.67 -21.06
C ASN A 695 -15.05 14.64 -19.56
N CYS A 696 -15.14 15.79 -18.86
CA CYS A 696 -15.46 15.83 -17.42
C CYS A 696 -16.87 15.28 -17.05
N TYR A 697 -17.65 14.85 -18.04
CA TYR A 697 -18.77 13.90 -17.89
C TYR A 697 -18.26 12.46 -18.01
N GLU A 698 -17.43 11.99 -17.07
CA GLU A 698 -17.10 10.57 -17.04
C GLU A 698 -18.25 9.82 -16.39
N GLN A 699 -19.15 9.31 -17.23
CA GLN A 699 -20.19 8.38 -16.82
C GLN A 699 -19.54 7.14 -16.22
N LYS A 700 -20.20 6.61 -15.19
CA LYS A 700 -19.80 5.39 -14.51
C LYS A 700 -20.91 4.38 -14.63
N ARG A 701 -20.57 3.10 -14.65
CA ARG A 701 -21.53 2.01 -14.55
C ARG A 701 -21.39 1.27 -13.22
N ALA A 702 -22.51 0.79 -12.72
CA ALA A 702 -22.60 -0.08 -11.57
C ALA A 702 -23.80 -1.02 -11.72
N GLN A 703 -23.82 -2.07 -10.90
CA GLN A 703 -24.93 -3.02 -10.85
C GLN A 703 -25.31 -3.30 -9.41
N VAL A 704 -26.61 -3.33 -9.13
CA VAL A 704 -27.16 -3.85 -7.87
C VAL A 704 -27.83 -5.19 -8.15
N LEU A 705 -27.42 -6.21 -7.38
CA LEU A 705 -27.93 -7.57 -7.51
C LEU A 705 -29.17 -7.74 -6.64
N LEU A 706 -30.30 -8.14 -7.22
CA LEU A 706 -31.55 -8.31 -6.49
C LEU A 706 -31.93 -9.79 -6.25
N THR A 707 -31.23 -10.72 -6.89
CA THR A 707 -31.60 -12.13 -6.90
C THR A 707 -31.65 -12.79 -5.53
N ARG A 708 -30.75 -12.44 -4.62
CA ARG A 708 -30.70 -13.08 -3.29
C ARG A 708 -31.59 -12.39 -2.26
N VAL A 709 -32.00 -11.16 -2.55
CA VAL A 709 -32.79 -10.29 -1.65
C VAL A 709 -34.28 -10.34 -1.94
N VAL A 710 -34.67 -10.79 -3.13
CA VAL A 710 -36.07 -11.05 -3.48
C VAL A 710 -36.43 -12.48 -3.11
N PRO A 711 -37.54 -12.70 -2.37
CA PRO A 711 -37.98 -14.04 -1.98
C PRO A 711 -38.12 -14.98 -3.19
N ILE A 712 -37.80 -16.26 -2.99
CA ILE A 712 -37.73 -17.24 -4.09
C ILE A 712 -39.09 -17.46 -4.76
N GLU A 713 -40.18 -17.37 -3.99
CA GLU A 713 -41.58 -17.42 -4.42
C GLU A 713 -41.96 -16.28 -5.38
N HIS A 714 -41.22 -15.17 -5.36
CA HIS A 714 -41.40 -14.07 -6.29
C HIS A 714 -40.41 -14.13 -7.45
N ARG A 715 -39.62 -15.20 -7.58
CA ARG A 715 -38.62 -15.38 -8.65
C ARG A 715 -38.81 -16.66 -9.47
N GLU A 716 -40.02 -17.21 -9.46
CA GLU A 716 -40.37 -18.37 -10.30
C GLU A 716 -40.29 -17.99 -11.80
N GLU A 717 -40.85 -16.83 -12.14
CA GLU A 717 -40.85 -16.27 -13.49
C GLU A 717 -40.57 -14.76 -13.48
N SER A 718 -40.12 -14.22 -14.61
CA SER A 718 -39.84 -12.79 -14.74
C SER A 718 -41.06 -11.91 -14.45
N ALA A 719 -42.27 -12.37 -14.79
CA ALA A 719 -43.51 -11.62 -14.53
C ALA A 719 -43.81 -11.50 -13.02
N ALA A 720 -43.65 -12.58 -12.25
CA ALA A 720 -43.85 -12.56 -10.81
C ALA A 720 -42.85 -11.63 -10.11
N ALA A 721 -41.57 -11.68 -10.52
CA ALA A 721 -40.55 -10.77 -10.01
C ALA A 721 -40.88 -9.32 -10.35
N MET A 722 -41.37 -9.06 -11.56
CA MET A 722 -41.75 -7.72 -11.99
C MET A 722 -42.91 -7.16 -11.17
N SER A 723 -43.98 -7.92 -10.94
CA SER A 723 -45.10 -7.50 -10.09
C SER A 723 -44.62 -7.16 -8.69
N TYR A 724 -43.75 -8.00 -8.11
CA TYR A 724 -43.18 -7.75 -6.79
C TYR A 724 -42.40 -6.43 -6.73
N PHE A 725 -41.60 -6.11 -7.76
CA PHE A 725 -40.86 -4.84 -7.80
C PHE A 725 -41.76 -3.63 -7.99
N GLN A 726 -42.81 -3.72 -8.82
CA GLN A 726 -43.73 -2.60 -9.03
C GLN A 726 -44.38 -2.15 -7.72
N GLU A 727 -44.66 -3.09 -6.83
CA GLU A 727 -45.25 -2.82 -5.52
C GLU A 727 -44.21 -2.36 -4.49
N ASN A 728 -43.03 -2.98 -4.47
CA ASN A 728 -42.12 -2.87 -3.32
C ASN A 728 -40.83 -2.08 -3.58
N LEU A 729 -40.35 -1.94 -4.83
CA LEU A 729 -39.05 -1.33 -5.09
C LEU A 729 -39.13 0.20 -4.97
N LYS A 730 -38.37 0.75 -4.02
CA LYS A 730 -38.17 2.20 -3.82
C LYS A 730 -36.70 2.56 -3.95
N TRP A 731 -36.39 3.80 -4.29
CA TRP A 731 -35.01 4.27 -4.30
C TRP A 731 -34.87 5.75 -3.93
N THR A 732 -33.69 6.12 -3.43
CA THR A 732 -33.34 7.52 -3.17
C THR A 732 -31.84 7.74 -3.39
N ALA A 733 -31.41 9.00 -3.29
CA ALA A 733 -30.00 9.37 -3.33
C ALA A 733 -29.69 10.27 -2.13
N ILE A 734 -28.60 10.00 -1.41
CA ILE A 734 -28.16 10.82 -0.26
C ILE A 734 -26.76 11.38 -0.48
N ASN A 735 -26.49 12.57 0.06
CA ASN A 735 -25.15 13.14 0.09
C ASN A 735 -24.34 12.67 1.32
N GLU A 736 -23.09 13.10 1.46
CA GLU A 736 -22.20 12.81 2.60
C GLU A 736 -22.77 13.22 3.98
N ALA A 737 -23.77 14.11 4.02
CA ALA A 737 -24.47 14.49 5.24
C ALA A 737 -25.71 13.62 5.54
N GLY A 738 -25.99 12.60 4.71
CA GLY A 738 -27.19 11.77 4.80
C GLY A 738 -28.47 12.44 4.29
N LYS A 739 -28.38 13.64 3.69
CA LYS A 739 -29.55 14.37 3.18
C LYS A 739 -29.92 13.88 1.79
N VAL A 740 -31.23 13.74 1.55
CA VAL A 740 -31.76 13.36 0.25
C VAL A 740 -31.42 14.41 -0.80
N ILE A 741 -30.93 13.96 -1.94
CA ILE A 741 -30.57 14.76 -3.10
C ILE A 741 -31.74 14.74 -4.05
N ALA A 742 -32.36 15.91 -4.26
CA ALA A 742 -33.41 16.10 -5.26
C ALA A 742 -32.99 15.53 -6.63
N LYS A 743 -33.88 14.74 -7.25
CA LYS A 743 -33.57 13.95 -8.45
C LYS A 743 -33.06 14.78 -9.62
N GLU A 744 -33.54 16.02 -9.75
CA GLU A 744 -33.15 16.95 -10.82
C GLU A 744 -31.65 17.31 -10.76
N LYS A 745 -31.01 17.13 -9.59
CA LYS A 745 -29.57 17.32 -9.41
C LYS A 745 -28.75 16.10 -9.85
N LEU A 746 -29.36 14.94 -10.02
CA LEU A 746 -28.72 13.70 -10.46
C LEU A 746 -28.65 13.64 -11.99
N THR A 747 -27.97 14.61 -12.60
CA THR A 747 -27.86 14.73 -14.06
C THR A 747 -27.18 13.50 -14.68
N ASP A 748 -27.64 13.08 -15.86
CA ASP A 748 -27.15 11.91 -16.61
C ASP A 748 -27.22 10.58 -15.85
N LEU A 749 -28.15 10.45 -14.89
CA LEU A 749 -28.47 9.20 -14.22
C LEU A 749 -29.43 8.37 -15.07
N GLU A 750 -29.03 7.14 -15.40
CA GLU A 750 -29.82 6.14 -16.08
C GLU A 750 -29.90 4.90 -15.19
N ILE A 751 -31.11 4.53 -14.77
CA ILE A 751 -31.37 3.32 -13.98
C ILE A 751 -32.25 2.41 -14.82
N THR A 752 -31.86 1.15 -14.95
CA THR A 752 -32.63 0.15 -15.72
C THR A 752 -32.75 -1.14 -14.91
N LEU A 753 -33.92 -1.77 -14.96
CA LEU A 753 -34.17 -3.08 -14.37
C LEU A 753 -34.04 -4.12 -15.48
N PHE A 754 -33.18 -5.10 -15.29
CA PHE A 754 -33.08 -6.24 -16.18
C PHE A 754 -33.45 -7.49 -15.39
N ILE A 755 -34.19 -8.40 -16.02
CA ILE A 755 -34.45 -9.73 -15.46
C ILE A 755 -33.83 -10.74 -16.40
N GLY A 756 -32.85 -11.47 -15.89
CA GLY A 756 -32.27 -12.61 -16.55
C GLY A 756 -32.75 -13.91 -15.94
N VAL A 757 -31.96 -14.94 -16.20
CA VAL A 757 -32.12 -16.27 -15.63
C VAL A 757 -30.83 -16.61 -14.92
N ASN A 758 -30.95 -17.09 -13.68
CA ASN A 758 -29.91 -17.88 -13.06
C ASN A 758 -30.32 -19.35 -13.12
N GLN A 759 -29.37 -20.20 -13.49
CA GLN A 759 -29.60 -21.62 -13.55
C GLN A 759 -28.38 -22.36 -13.06
N LEU A 760 -28.62 -23.36 -12.22
CA LEU A 760 -27.62 -24.29 -11.77
C LEU A 760 -27.58 -25.50 -12.69
N GLN A 761 -26.49 -25.73 -13.43
CA GLN A 761 -26.49 -26.68 -14.54
C GLN A 761 -26.10 -28.14 -14.19
N GLY A 762 -25.68 -28.48 -12.96
CA GLY A 762 -25.37 -29.87 -12.52
C GLY A 762 -24.04 -30.04 -11.76
N SER A 763 -23.62 -31.28 -11.42
CA SER A 763 -22.45 -31.57 -10.54
C SER A 763 -21.37 -32.53 -11.08
N LEU A 764 -20.14 -32.28 -10.59
CA LEU A 764 -18.92 -33.11 -10.51
C LEU A 764 -18.40 -33.80 -11.78
N GLY A 765 -17.54 -33.07 -12.51
CA GLY A 765 -16.73 -33.66 -13.57
C GLY A 765 -15.76 -32.69 -14.25
N ARG A 766 -16.05 -31.38 -14.29
CA ARG A 766 -15.07 -30.29 -14.54
C ARG A 766 -15.59 -28.85 -14.43
N GLU A 767 -16.89 -28.59 -14.39
CA GLU A 767 -17.39 -27.22 -14.28
C GLU A 767 -18.66 -27.19 -13.43
N SER A 768 -18.61 -26.55 -12.27
CA SER A 768 -19.83 -26.16 -11.58
C SER A 768 -20.34 -24.89 -12.28
N LEU A 769 -21.29 -25.06 -13.19
CA LEU A 769 -21.77 -23.97 -14.04
C LEU A 769 -23.02 -23.35 -13.43
N PHE A 770 -22.83 -22.22 -12.74
CA PHE A 770 -23.88 -21.22 -12.67
C PHE A 770 -23.93 -20.50 -14.00
N LYS A 771 -25.05 -20.62 -14.69
CA LYS A 771 -25.30 -19.84 -15.89
C LYS A 771 -26.16 -18.63 -15.53
N PHE A 772 -25.58 -17.45 -15.73
CA PHE A 772 -26.29 -16.18 -15.70
C PHE A 772 -26.43 -15.66 -17.12
N ASP A 773 -27.66 -15.60 -17.63
CA ASP A 773 -27.91 -15.29 -19.05
C ASP A 773 -29.35 -14.79 -19.27
N GLY A 774 -29.68 -14.46 -20.52
CA GLY A 774 -31.05 -14.15 -20.92
C GLY A 774 -31.60 -12.85 -20.34
N TYR A 775 -30.73 -11.96 -19.83
CA TYR A 775 -31.11 -10.68 -19.29
C TYR A 775 -31.80 -9.81 -20.34
N LYS A 776 -33.04 -9.40 -20.02
CA LYS A 776 -33.83 -8.48 -20.84
C LYS A 776 -34.24 -7.26 -20.02
N PRO A 777 -34.21 -6.06 -20.62
CA PRO A 777 -34.73 -4.86 -19.96
C PRO A 777 -36.21 -5.05 -19.64
N GLN A 778 -36.63 -4.54 -18.48
CA GLN A 778 -38.01 -4.49 -18.03
C GLN A 778 -38.47 -3.03 -17.97
N GLU A 779 -39.73 -2.80 -18.30
CA GLU A 779 -40.35 -1.49 -18.16
C GLU A 779 -40.71 -1.22 -16.69
N PHE A 780 -39.98 -0.34 -16.03
CA PHE A 780 -40.19 0.02 -14.62
C PHE A 780 -40.31 1.54 -14.45
N ASN A 781 -41.29 1.98 -13.67
CA ASN A 781 -41.51 3.40 -13.41
C ASN A 781 -40.57 3.91 -12.30
N TRP A 782 -39.34 4.27 -12.70
CA TRP A 782 -38.34 4.84 -11.81
C TRP A 782 -38.70 6.23 -11.26
N GLU A 783 -39.64 6.95 -11.88
CA GLU A 783 -40.15 8.23 -11.37
C GLU A 783 -40.98 8.02 -10.12
N SER A 784 -41.97 7.12 -10.16
CA SER A 784 -42.83 6.84 -9.01
C SER A 784 -42.12 6.08 -7.87
N ALA A 785 -41.02 5.39 -8.18
CA ALA A 785 -40.22 4.67 -7.20
C ALA A 785 -39.25 5.57 -6.43
N TYR A 786 -38.94 6.76 -6.94
CA TYR A 786 -38.07 7.71 -6.26
C TYR A 786 -38.83 8.44 -5.15
N PHE A 787 -38.21 8.58 -3.98
CA PHE A 787 -38.77 9.37 -2.88
C PHE A 787 -37.79 10.42 -2.37
N ALA A 788 -38.33 11.60 -2.06
CA ALA A 788 -37.59 12.79 -1.64
C ALA A 788 -37.79 13.17 -0.16
N GLY A 789 -38.39 12.29 0.66
CA GLY A 789 -38.73 12.60 2.05
C GLY A 789 -37.51 12.94 2.90
N GLU A 790 -37.60 13.99 3.72
CA GLU A 790 -36.57 14.24 4.74
C GLU A 790 -36.64 13.12 5.78
N SER A 791 -35.53 12.40 5.97
CA SER A 791 -35.36 11.58 7.17
C SER A 791 -35.43 12.52 8.39
N GLN A 792 -36.13 12.10 9.45
CA GLN A 792 -36.24 12.91 10.68
C GLN A 792 -34.92 13.00 11.46
N PHE A 793 -33.86 12.33 10.99
CA PHE A 793 -32.58 12.15 11.70
C PHE A 793 -31.46 13.03 11.22
#